data_AF-A0A7Y2E495-F1
#
_entry.id   AF-A0A7Y2E495-F1
#
_cell.length_a   1.000
_cell.length_b   1.000
_cell.length_c   1.000
_cell.angle_alpha   90.00
_cell.angle_beta   90.00
_cell.angle_gamma   90.00
#
_symmetry.space_group_name_H-M   'P 1'
#
loop_
_entity.id
_entity.type
_entity.pdbx_description
1 polymer ?
#
loop_
_entity_poly.entity_id
_entity_poly.type
_entity_poly.pdbx_seq_one_letter_code
_entity_poly.pdbx_strand_id
1 'polypeptide(L)'
;MNLSEAQIKRIQREVEKFALDLFAAYSRRDEGVIEQVMDCFDNEIHGFGSGEHEVVSDLSEMRGIIAGDMEATPGGLTADVRVHRVQPLGESIAAVSLFVDLEIPAGDSSVEMPLRYTMVVRKGKDGKWRMTQGHASIPDRDQAPDESVPLDAMRARAERLERDVAERTLELVTANRELRIEAALERVRARSMAMRSSDELADLSLELVQQVQGLGVDTWFCAFNIYDDDPRGSIEWGSDGRGTIPHYRTPREGIFLRYYEAGQRGESLLINEIGEDECPAHYEWLCSLPGVGDILLEMKAEGIDFPTSQIDHVAYNRYGYLIFITYDPAPESHDIFRRFSNVFEQTYTRFLDLKRAEDQAREAEINLAVEKVRARATAMRESTEIVDVADALRGQMQSLGLGTVNGCTIFLGAGGTRYRVSEMSRPDESDGAGLAFDIEFEPDDLGENTHVHEILAADDYTVLYFDSDRLLEAADLAALYDEEYAEGFRSVVLSGEVTEMWSPVYPLSDGKLCLDFTDEPDAEVGSVMPRMAEAFDLAYRRFKDLQNAEAQAREAEINLAVEKVRARAMAMHRSEEMADVAITMRNELQGLGVSGVSSSTVYTDQGEGRYRIWDMAEIQNVDDSLITLDFVFHPDDATGDLYFNDICSAGGYSTFHYHGERLRGIADWLAGYDPSSAERMHRLLDDGDLPDLWISSYPVERGFLSVDTVEPPSEELATILPKMAEAFDLAYRRFEDLLRAEAQTREARIEAALERVRSHALSMTTSDELLEVVLTIHRQYAGLGFPCEVFWHAKYLPDHYEKALTGVGGERVTTIMELPKDFSAVPELAAWERGTE
;
A
#
# COMPACT_ATOMS: atom_id res chain seq x y z
N MET A 1 53.50 0.36 113.33
CA MET A 1 52.78 -0.93 113.39
C MET A 1 53.75 -2.02 112.99
N ASN A 2 54.11 -2.95 113.89
CA ASN A 2 55.15 -3.95 113.63
C ASN A 2 54.54 -5.20 113.00
N LEU A 3 54.31 -5.17 111.70
CA LEU A 3 54.07 -6.39 110.92
C LEU A 3 55.40 -7.14 110.78
N SER A 4 55.42 -8.43 111.08
CA SER A 4 56.58 -9.28 110.77
C SER A 4 56.75 -9.44 109.25
N GLU A 5 57.98 -9.72 108.82
CA GLU A 5 58.28 -9.92 107.39
C GLU A 5 57.44 -11.05 106.76
N ALA A 6 57.12 -12.08 107.54
CA ALA A 6 56.22 -13.16 107.13
C ALA A 6 54.76 -12.67 106.93
N GLN A 7 54.27 -11.77 107.78
CA GLN A 7 52.94 -11.16 107.63
C GLN A 7 52.87 -10.25 106.41
N ILE A 8 53.92 -9.46 106.14
CA ILE A 8 54.00 -8.59 104.96
C ILE A 8 53.93 -9.41 103.68
N LYS A 9 54.79 -10.43 103.54
CA LYS A 9 54.82 -11.32 102.36
C LYS A 9 53.49 -12.06 102.16
N ARG A 10 52.83 -12.46 103.25
CA ARG A 10 51.50 -13.09 103.20
C ARG A 10 50.44 -12.11 102.65
N ILE A 11 50.35 -10.91 103.21
CA ILE A 11 49.38 -9.90 102.79
C ILE A 11 49.61 -9.50 101.34
N GLN A 12 50.87 -9.30 100.93
CA GLN A 12 51.21 -8.99 99.54
C GLN A 12 50.70 -10.03 98.57
N ARG A 13 50.94 -11.32 98.83
CA ARG A 13 50.44 -12.42 97.99
C ARG A 13 48.91 -12.51 97.96
N GLU A 14 48.26 -12.37 99.11
CA GLU A 14 46.79 -12.43 99.18
C GLU A 14 46.14 -11.27 98.40
N VAL A 15 46.67 -10.07 98.53
CA VAL A 15 46.13 -8.85 97.90
C VAL A 15 46.49 -8.77 96.42
N GLU A 16 47.69 -9.20 96.03
CA GLU A 16 48.07 -9.32 94.61
C GLU A 16 47.15 -10.31 93.89
N LYS A 17 46.89 -11.47 94.52
CA LYS A 17 45.93 -12.44 93.99
C LYS A 17 44.52 -11.84 93.88
N PHE A 18 44.07 -11.10 94.89
CA PHE A 18 42.77 -10.41 94.84
C PHE A 18 42.68 -9.44 93.65
N ALA A 19 43.71 -8.61 93.42
CA ALA A 19 43.70 -7.64 92.33
C ALA A 19 43.65 -8.32 90.95
N LEU A 20 44.42 -9.39 90.76
CA LEU A 20 44.39 -10.17 89.51
C LEU A 20 43.05 -10.88 89.31
N ASP A 21 42.51 -11.50 90.36
CA ASP A 21 41.22 -12.19 90.32
C ASP A 21 40.07 -11.21 90.01
N LEU A 22 40.12 -9.98 90.54
CA LEU A 22 39.12 -8.93 90.28
C LEU A 22 39.05 -8.58 88.79
N PHE A 23 40.18 -8.25 88.15
CA PHE A 23 40.19 -7.89 86.73
C PHE A 23 39.95 -9.10 85.82
N ALA A 24 40.40 -10.30 86.20
CA ALA A 24 40.07 -11.53 85.50
C ALA A 24 38.56 -11.84 85.55
N ALA A 25 37.89 -11.53 86.67
CA ALA A 25 36.43 -11.58 86.75
C ALA A 25 35.78 -10.47 85.93
N TYR A 26 36.33 -9.26 85.98
CA TYR A 26 35.85 -8.10 85.23
C TYR A 26 35.86 -8.30 83.70
N SER A 27 36.84 -9.03 83.17
CA SER A 27 36.93 -9.37 81.74
C SER A 27 35.88 -10.37 81.27
N ARG A 28 35.20 -11.08 82.17
CA ARG A 28 34.15 -12.03 81.79
C ARG A 28 32.85 -11.32 81.44
N ARG A 29 32.04 -11.95 80.59
CA ARG A 29 30.70 -11.49 80.19
C ARG A 29 29.63 -12.57 80.38
N ASP A 30 29.86 -13.50 81.30
CA ASP A 30 28.90 -14.56 81.64
C ASP A 30 27.82 -14.11 82.65
N GLU A 31 26.71 -14.85 82.71
CA GLU A 31 25.58 -14.55 83.58
C GLU A 31 25.98 -14.66 85.06
N GLY A 32 25.74 -13.59 85.82
CA GLY A 32 26.11 -13.51 87.24
C GLY A 32 27.50 -12.94 87.51
N VAL A 33 28.29 -12.60 86.49
CA VAL A 33 29.60 -11.96 86.65
C VAL A 33 29.51 -10.64 87.43
N ILE A 34 28.45 -9.83 87.21
CA ILE A 34 28.26 -8.58 87.96
C ILE A 34 28.23 -8.87 89.46
N GLU A 35 27.46 -9.85 89.93
CA GLU A 35 27.43 -10.19 91.36
C GLU A 35 28.78 -10.71 91.88
N GLN A 36 29.53 -11.44 91.05
CA GLN A 36 30.87 -11.93 91.42
C GLN A 36 31.88 -10.78 91.57
N VAL A 37 31.87 -9.83 90.63
CA VAL A 37 32.71 -8.63 90.70
C VAL A 37 32.22 -7.74 91.86
N MET A 38 30.91 -7.63 92.09
CA MET A 38 30.35 -6.86 93.20
C MET A 38 30.76 -7.39 94.58
N ASP A 39 30.95 -8.70 94.80
CA ASP A 39 31.46 -9.26 96.08
C ASP A 39 32.90 -8.81 96.39
N CYS A 40 33.62 -8.28 95.40
CA CYS A 40 34.96 -7.75 95.58
C CYS A 40 34.98 -6.31 96.14
N PHE A 41 33.84 -5.62 96.25
CA PHE A 41 33.78 -4.25 96.79
C PHE A 41 33.16 -4.21 98.19
N ASP A 42 33.67 -3.33 99.02
CA ASP A 42 33.13 -3.04 100.33
C ASP A 42 31.87 -2.16 100.22
N ASN A 43 30.98 -2.21 101.21
CA ASN A 43 29.75 -1.42 101.22
C ASN A 43 30.01 0.09 101.24
N GLU A 44 31.17 0.51 101.76
CA GLU A 44 31.61 1.91 101.84
C GLU A 44 32.64 2.23 100.72
N ILE A 45 32.48 1.67 99.51
CA ILE A 45 33.37 1.93 98.37
C ILE A 45 33.29 3.39 97.92
N HIS A 46 34.46 4.03 97.74
CA HIS A 46 34.60 5.35 97.15
C HIS A 46 35.59 5.37 95.99
N GLY A 47 35.42 6.22 94.97
CA GLY A 47 36.40 6.26 93.89
C GLY A 47 36.11 7.19 92.74
N PHE A 48 37.05 7.23 91.79
CA PHE A 48 36.93 7.95 90.51
C PHE A 48 37.24 7.00 89.35
N GLY A 49 36.39 7.00 88.32
CA GLY A 49 36.65 6.32 87.06
C GLY A 49 37.42 7.21 86.07
N SER A 50 37.48 6.79 84.81
CA SER A 50 38.17 7.51 83.73
C SER A 50 37.32 8.60 83.06
N GLY A 51 35.99 8.52 83.17
CA GLY A 51 35.07 9.54 82.63
C GLY A 51 34.89 10.74 83.56
N GLU A 52 34.58 11.91 83.00
CA GLU A 52 34.35 13.16 83.76
C GLU A 52 33.29 13.02 84.85
N HIS A 53 32.30 12.17 84.63
CA HIS A 53 31.15 11.97 85.52
C HIS A 53 31.26 10.69 86.38
N GLU A 54 32.35 9.94 86.28
CA GLU A 54 32.52 8.67 87.00
C GLU A 54 33.04 8.89 88.43
N VAL A 55 32.14 9.24 89.34
CA VAL A 55 32.41 9.35 90.78
C VAL A 55 31.62 8.27 91.52
N VAL A 56 32.29 7.47 92.34
CA VAL A 56 31.68 6.38 93.12
C VAL A 56 31.68 6.75 94.59
N SER A 57 30.51 6.71 95.21
CA SER A 57 30.29 7.00 96.62
C SER A 57 29.66 5.85 97.39
N ASP A 58 29.08 4.86 96.68
CA ASP A 58 28.51 3.65 97.26
C ASP A 58 28.51 2.47 96.26
N LEU A 59 28.07 1.30 96.72
CA LEU A 59 27.97 0.08 95.90
C LEU A 59 26.97 0.18 94.75
N SER A 60 25.92 0.99 94.86
CA SER A 60 24.92 1.13 93.79
C SER A 60 25.51 1.89 92.62
N GLU A 61 26.28 2.95 92.89
CA GLU A 61 27.01 3.70 91.86
C GLU A 61 28.10 2.83 91.22
N MET A 62 28.85 2.07 92.02
CA MET A 62 29.84 1.11 91.49
C MET A 62 29.19 0.08 90.56
N ARG A 63 28.02 -0.46 90.94
CA ARG A 63 27.26 -1.40 90.12
C ARG A 63 26.81 -0.76 88.80
N GLY A 64 26.38 0.50 88.83
CA GLY A 64 25.95 1.24 87.64
C GLY A 64 27.08 1.37 86.62
N ILE A 65 28.29 1.73 87.06
CA ILE A 65 29.47 1.83 86.18
C ILE A 65 29.81 0.48 85.57
N ILE A 66 29.90 -0.57 86.39
CA ILE A 66 30.23 -1.93 85.91
C ILE A 66 29.19 -2.43 84.90
N ALA A 67 27.90 -2.17 85.15
CA ALA A 67 26.83 -2.56 84.23
C ALA A 67 26.90 -1.79 82.91
N GLY A 68 27.14 -0.47 82.96
CA GLY A 68 27.31 0.37 81.77
C GLY A 68 28.50 -0.05 80.91
N ASP A 69 29.65 -0.33 81.53
CA ASP A 69 30.83 -0.84 80.83
C ASP A 69 30.54 -2.18 80.14
N MET A 70 29.81 -3.08 80.80
CA MET A 70 29.43 -4.37 80.22
C MET A 70 28.44 -4.23 79.06
N GLU A 71 27.52 -3.27 79.12
CA GLU A 71 26.59 -2.95 78.02
C GLU A 71 27.30 -2.34 76.82
N ALA A 72 28.27 -1.44 77.05
CA ALA A 72 29.07 -0.81 76.01
C ALA A 72 30.08 -1.79 75.36
N THR A 73 30.44 -2.88 76.06
CA THR A 73 31.38 -3.90 75.58
C THR A 73 30.77 -5.31 75.60
N PRO A 74 29.71 -5.55 74.80
CA PRO A 74 28.99 -6.82 74.83
C PRO A 74 29.84 -8.00 74.32
N GLY A 75 30.84 -7.72 73.47
CA GLY A 75 31.83 -8.70 72.99
C GLY A 75 32.89 -9.10 74.01
N GLY A 76 32.86 -8.51 75.22
CA GLY A 76 33.91 -8.65 76.23
C GLY A 76 35.08 -7.71 76.02
N LEU A 77 36.04 -7.81 76.93
CA LEU A 77 37.32 -7.12 76.85
C LEU A 77 38.40 -8.04 77.40
N THR A 78 39.64 -7.82 76.97
CA THR A 78 40.80 -8.47 77.58
C THR A 78 41.51 -7.46 78.46
N ALA A 79 41.82 -7.82 79.70
CA ALA A 79 42.60 -6.98 80.62
C ALA A 79 43.95 -7.63 80.89
N ASP A 80 45.04 -7.03 80.42
CA ASP A 80 46.39 -7.39 80.85
C ASP A 80 46.76 -6.56 82.09
N VAL A 81 46.99 -7.23 83.22
CA VAL A 81 47.09 -6.60 84.53
C VAL A 81 48.48 -6.76 85.10
N ARG A 82 49.16 -5.64 85.29
CA ARG A 82 50.48 -5.60 85.91
C ARG A 82 50.43 -4.89 87.25
N VAL A 83 50.43 -5.68 88.33
CA VAL A 83 50.52 -5.16 89.70
C VAL A 83 51.90 -4.52 89.90
N HIS A 84 51.93 -3.20 90.07
CA HIS A 84 53.17 -2.45 90.26
C HIS A 84 53.67 -2.53 91.70
N ARG A 85 52.76 -2.37 92.67
CA ARG A 85 53.11 -2.37 94.09
C ARG A 85 51.92 -2.74 94.97
N VAL A 86 52.14 -3.65 95.92
CA VAL A 86 51.24 -3.87 97.06
C VAL A 86 51.90 -3.36 98.34
N GLN A 87 51.26 -2.41 99.00
CA GLN A 87 51.71 -1.79 100.24
C GLN A 87 50.75 -2.14 101.40
N PRO A 88 51.09 -3.10 102.26
CA PRO A 88 50.34 -3.35 103.49
C PRO A 88 50.36 -2.12 104.40
N LEU A 89 49.18 -1.65 104.81
CA LEU A 89 49.01 -0.53 105.73
C LEU A 89 48.66 -1.00 107.15
N GLY A 90 48.25 -2.26 107.29
CA GLY A 90 47.96 -2.95 108.56
C GLY A 90 47.71 -4.45 108.32
N GLU A 91 47.32 -5.21 109.35
CA GLU A 91 47.03 -6.65 109.21
C GLU A 91 45.82 -6.95 108.31
N SER A 92 44.94 -5.97 108.14
CA SER A 92 43.67 -6.11 107.42
C SER A 92 43.43 -4.99 106.40
N ILE A 93 44.47 -4.27 105.96
CA ILE A 93 44.35 -3.18 104.97
C ILE A 93 45.63 -3.04 104.15
N ALA A 94 45.49 -2.83 102.84
CA ALA A 94 46.61 -2.60 101.92
C ALA A 94 46.20 -1.65 100.78
N ALA A 95 47.18 -0.93 100.24
CA ALA A 95 47.04 -0.16 98.99
C ALA A 95 47.74 -0.90 97.84
N VAL A 96 47.16 -0.83 96.65
CA VAL A 96 47.66 -1.47 95.43
C VAL A 96 47.71 -0.43 94.31
N SER A 97 48.83 -0.37 93.61
CA SER A 97 48.96 0.37 92.36
C SER A 97 49.22 -0.64 91.24
N LEU A 98 48.52 -0.51 90.12
CA LEU A 98 48.60 -1.42 88.99
C LEU A 98 48.35 -0.71 87.66
N PHE A 99 48.84 -1.31 86.59
CA PHE A 99 48.58 -0.91 85.22
C PHE A 99 47.66 -1.96 84.59
N VAL A 100 46.64 -1.51 83.85
CA VAL A 100 45.73 -2.38 83.12
C VAL A 100 45.71 -1.94 81.67
N ASP A 101 46.10 -2.81 80.76
CA ASP A 101 45.93 -2.56 79.33
C ASP A 101 44.66 -3.30 78.88
N LEU A 102 43.64 -2.53 78.50
CA LEU A 102 42.36 -3.06 78.02
C LEU A 102 42.36 -3.13 76.50
N GLU A 103 41.96 -4.26 75.95
CA GLU A 103 41.68 -4.42 74.52
C GLU A 103 40.18 -4.66 74.32
N ILE A 104 39.54 -3.75 73.57
CA ILE A 104 38.09 -3.72 73.35
C ILE A 104 37.80 -3.93 71.85
N PRO A 105 37.10 -5.01 71.46
CA PRO A 105 36.72 -5.24 70.07
C PRO A 105 35.75 -4.16 69.52
N ALA A 106 36.03 -3.64 68.32
CA ALA A 106 35.23 -2.62 67.63
C ALA A 106 35.10 -2.94 66.12
N GLY A 107 34.17 -3.83 65.76
CA GLY A 107 34.00 -4.29 64.37
C GLY A 107 35.17 -5.19 63.94
N ASP A 108 35.82 -4.84 62.82
CA ASP A 108 37.00 -5.56 62.29
C ASP A 108 38.33 -5.13 62.94
N SER A 109 38.31 -4.23 63.92
CA SER A 109 39.48 -3.73 64.64
C SER A 109 39.31 -3.82 66.16
N SER A 110 40.40 -3.60 66.91
CA SER A 110 40.36 -3.44 68.37
C SER A 110 40.81 -2.05 68.80
N VAL A 111 40.22 -1.56 69.88
CA VAL A 111 40.60 -0.33 70.55
C VAL A 111 41.42 -0.70 71.77
N GLU A 112 42.66 -0.24 71.81
CA GLU A 112 43.53 -0.36 72.98
C GLU A 112 43.36 0.82 73.93
N MET A 113 43.08 0.54 75.20
CA MET A 113 42.89 1.53 76.24
C MET A 113 43.79 1.23 77.45
N PRO A 114 44.96 1.90 77.56
CA PRO A 114 45.80 1.78 78.75
C PRO A 114 45.18 2.50 79.94
N LEU A 115 45.22 1.88 81.11
CA LEU A 115 44.71 2.42 82.38
C LEU A 115 45.78 2.34 83.46
N ARG A 116 45.84 3.40 84.28
CA ARG A 116 46.54 3.38 85.57
C ARG A 116 45.50 3.30 86.67
N TYR A 117 45.60 2.26 87.50
CA TYR A 117 44.63 2.00 88.56
C TYR A 117 45.29 2.01 89.94
N THR A 118 44.65 2.66 90.90
CA THR A 118 45.02 2.59 92.32
C THR A 118 43.83 2.14 93.14
N MET A 119 44.03 1.15 94.03
CA MET A 119 42.98 0.66 94.91
C MET A 119 43.44 0.53 96.36
N VAL A 120 42.51 0.70 97.29
CA VAL A 120 42.69 0.36 98.71
C VAL A 120 41.78 -0.80 99.03
N VAL A 121 42.32 -1.85 99.66
CA VAL A 121 41.59 -3.07 100.00
C VAL A 121 41.64 -3.32 101.50
N ARG A 122 40.54 -3.84 102.05
CA ARG A 122 40.37 -4.16 103.47
C ARG A 122 39.92 -5.61 103.63
N LYS A 123 40.47 -6.30 104.62
CA LYS A 123 40.08 -7.67 105.00
C LYS A 123 38.90 -7.60 105.98
N GLY A 124 37.75 -8.13 105.57
CA GLY A 124 36.54 -8.21 106.38
C GLY A 124 36.66 -9.21 107.53
N LYS A 125 35.66 -9.22 108.42
CA LYS A 125 35.56 -10.18 109.54
C LYS A 125 35.38 -11.63 109.05
N ASP A 126 34.87 -11.80 107.84
CA ASP A 126 34.75 -13.07 107.10
C ASP A 126 36.07 -13.55 106.51
N GLY A 127 37.15 -12.77 106.64
CA GLY A 127 38.48 -13.10 106.12
C GLY A 127 38.65 -12.83 104.63
N LYS A 128 37.65 -12.25 103.94
CA LYS A 128 37.74 -11.88 102.52
C LYS A 128 38.32 -10.47 102.36
N TRP A 129 39.12 -10.26 101.32
CA TRP A 129 39.57 -8.93 100.90
C TRP A 129 38.49 -8.28 100.04
N ARG A 130 38.18 -7.01 100.30
CA ARG A 130 37.28 -6.18 99.49
C ARG A 130 37.89 -4.80 99.25
N MET A 131 37.64 -4.23 98.10
CA MET A 131 38.08 -2.90 97.72
C MET A 131 37.19 -1.85 98.39
N THR A 132 37.82 -0.92 99.11
CA THR A 132 37.16 0.22 99.77
C THR A 132 37.41 1.53 99.03
N GLN A 133 38.44 1.59 98.19
CA GLN A 133 38.69 2.75 97.34
C GLN A 133 39.27 2.37 95.98
N GLY A 134 38.86 3.02 94.89
CA GLY A 134 39.43 2.85 93.54
C GLY A 134 39.64 4.17 92.79
N HIS A 135 40.66 4.23 91.95
CA HIS A 135 40.89 5.36 91.03
C HIS A 135 41.45 4.81 89.71
N ALA A 136 40.79 5.10 88.58
CA ALA A 136 41.25 4.79 87.24
C ALA A 136 41.61 6.07 86.47
N SER A 137 42.63 6.02 85.61
CA SER A 137 42.96 7.13 84.71
C SER A 137 43.52 6.62 83.38
N ILE A 138 43.13 7.26 82.27
CA ILE A 138 43.65 7.00 80.92
C ILE A 138 44.79 8.00 80.65
N PRO A 139 46.01 7.56 80.29
CA PRO A 139 47.08 8.45 79.86
C PRO A 139 46.84 8.96 78.42
N ASP A 140 47.22 10.20 78.13
CA ASP A 140 47.25 10.73 76.76
C ASP A 140 48.41 10.09 75.98
N ARG A 141 48.11 9.46 74.84
CA ARG A 141 49.10 8.74 74.02
C ARG A 141 50.04 9.66 73.26
N ASP A 142 49.63 10.90 73.00
CA ASP A 142 50.42 11.87 72.24
C ASP A 142 51.29 12.74 73.16
N GLN A 143 51.20 12.54 74.49
CA GLN A 143 51.99 13.27 75.49
C GLN A 143 53.43 12.75 75.59
N ALA A 144 54.41 13.64 75.43
CA ALA A 144 55.82 13.28 75.58
C ALA A 144 56.19 12.96 77.05
N PRO A 145 57.19 12.10 77.32
CA PRO A 145 57.54 11.67 78.68
C PRO A 145 57.96 12.79 79.65
N ASP A 146 58.39 13.94 79.13
CA ASP A 146 58.83 15.12 79.86
C ASP A 146 57.79 16.25 79.89
N GLU A 147 56.62 16.03 79.28
CA GLU A 147 55.57 17.03 79.14
C GLU A 147 54.47 16.82 80.18
N SER A 148 54.07 17.89 80.89
CA SER A 148 52.97 17.82 81.86
C SER A 148 51.59 18.11 81.25
N VAL A 149 51.53 18.83 80.12
CA VAL A 149 50.30 19.19 79.38
C VAL A 149 50.62 19.21 77.87
N PRO A 150 49.97 18.39 77.02
CA PRO A 150 50.32 18.19 75.60
C PRO A 150 49.85 19.32 74.66
N LEU A 151 50.30 20.56 74.89
CA LEU A 151 49.80 21.73 74.15
C LEU A 151 50.14 21.69 72.66
N ASP A 152 51.32 21.21 72.30
CA ASP A 152 51.77 21.19 70.89
C ASP A 152 51.03 20.11 70.08
N ALA A 153 50.80 18.93 70.67
CA ALA A 153 50.01 17.87 70.04
C ALA A 153 48.55 18.28 69.81
N MET A 154 47.94 18.96 70.80
CA MET A 154 46.56 19.48 70.67
C MET A 154 46.44 20.52 69.53
N ARG A 155 47.39 21.45 69.41
CA ARG A 155 47.42 22.45 68.33
C ARG A 155 47.59 21.82 66.96
N ALA A 156 48.54 20.90 66.80
CA ALA A 156 48.79 20.22 65.53
C ALA A 156 47.56 19.43 65.04
N ARG A 157 46.77 18.86 65.97
CA ARG A 157 45.51 18.18 65.65
C ARG A 157 44.43 19.14 65.16
N ALA A 158 44.28 20.30 65.80
CA ALA A 158 43.30 21.32 65.40
C ALA A 158 43.59 21.86 63.98
N GLU A 159 44.84 22.21 63.68
CA GLU A 159 45.24 22.74 62.37
C GLU A 159 45.03 21.74 61.22
N ARG A 160 45.20 20.44 61.49
CA ARG A 160 44.95 19.38 60.51
C ARG A 160 43.45 19.26 60.20
N LEU A 161 42.61 19.25 61.24
CA LEU A 161 41.16 19.18 61.07
C LEU A 161 40.60 20.37 60.29
N GLU A 162 41.07 21.58 60.56
CA GLU A 162 40.64 22.78 59.81
C GLU A 162 40.98 22.69 58.32
N ARG A 163 42.18 22.19 57.99
CA ARG A 163 42.59 21.96 56.60
C ARG A 163 41.71 20.92 55.90
N ASP A 164 41.47 19.78 56.53
CA ASP A 164 40.65 18.71 55.96
C ASP A 164 39.20 19.16 55.71
N VAL A 165 38.62 19.94 56.64
CA VAL A 165 37.27 20.50 56.49
C VAL A 165 37.22 21.51 55.34
N ALA A 166 38.22 22.38 55.22
CA ALA A 166 38.28 23.37 54.14
C ALA A 166 38.39 22.71 52.76
N GLU A 167 39.25 21.69 52.62
CA GLU A 167 39.42 20.92 51.38
C GLU A 167 38.12 20.22 50.98
N ARG A 168 37.48 19.48 51.91
CA ARG A 168 36.20 18.80 51.65
C ARG A 168 35.06 19.75 51.33
N THR A 169 35.01 20.92 51.96
CA THR A 169 33.99 21.93 51.68
C THR A 169 34.12 22.44 50.24
N LEU A 170 35.34 22.70 49.77
CA LEU A 170 35.59 23.15 48.41
C LEU A 170 35.22 22.09 47.36
N GLU A 171 35.59 20.83 47.61
CA GLU A 171 35.20 19.70 46.74
C GLU A 171 33.68 19.58 46.64
N LEU A 172 32.97 19.67 47.76
CA LEU A 172 31.51 19.57 47.80
C LEU A 172 30.82 20.72 47.06
N VAL A 173 31.31 21.96 47.20
CA VAL A 173 30.76 23.12 46.47
C VAL A 173 30.92 22.93 44.96
N THR A 174 32.10 22.48 44.53
CA THR A 174 32.39 22.21 43.11
C THR A 174 31.51 21.10 42.56
N ALA A 175 31.40 19.98 43.29
CA ALA A 175 30.54 18.86 42.90
C ALA A 175 29.06 19.25 42.87
N ASN A 176 28.59 20.07 43.82
CA ASN A 176 27.20 20.55 43.82
C ASN A 176 26.90 21.44 42.62
N ARG A 177 27.86 22.30 42.22
CA ARG A 177 27.72 23.14 41.03
C ARG A 177 27.62 22.30 39.76
N GLU A 178 28.48 21.30 39.62
CA GLU A 178 28.46 20.39 38.46
C GLU A 178 27.13 19.62 38.37
N LEU A 179 26.62 19.11 39.50
CA LEU A 179 25.33 18.42 39.54
C LEU A 179 24.16 19.34 39.12
N ARG A 180 24.21 20.63 39.45
CA ARG A 180 23.18 21.59 39.00
C ARG A 180 23.24 21.80 37.49
N ILE A 181 24.44 21.88 36.90
CA ILE A 181 24.61 22.04 35.46
C ILE A 181 24.08 20.80 34.73
N GLU A 182 24.45 19.59 35.17
CA GLU A 182 23.94 18.35 34.58
C GLU A 182 22.42 18.22 34.71
N ALA A 183 21.84 18.59 35.87
CA ALA A 183 20.39 18.58 36.04
C ALA A 183 19.68 19.57 35.08
N ALA A 184 20.30 20.73 34.82
CA ALA A 184 19.77 21.72 33.88
C ALA A 184 19.84 21.22 32.43
N LEU A 185 20.97 20.64 32.01
CA LEU A 185 21.12 20.00 30.69
C LEU A 185 20.13 18.84 30.51
N GLU A 186 19.94 18.02 31.54
CA GLU A 186 19.03 16.88 31.48
C GLU A 186 17.56 17.30 31.38
N ARG A 187 17.16 18.44 31.98
CA ARG A 187 15.82 18.99 31.76
C ARG A 187 15.56 19.37 30.30
N VAL A 188 16.54 19.97 29.64
CA VAL A 188 16.45 20.29 28.20
C VAL A 188 16.35 19.01 27.37
N ARG A 189 17.16 17.98 27.68
CA ARG A 189 17.06 16.67 27.02
C ARG A 189 15.70 16.01 27.24
N ALA A 190 15.17 16.05 28.46
CA ALA A 190 13.87 15.49 28.79
C ALA A 190 12.73 16.20 28.06
N ARG A 191 12.75 17.54 27.96
CA ARG A 191 11.77 18.30 27.17
C ARG A 191 11.83 17.92 25.69
N SER A 192 13.05 17.79 25.14
CA SER A 192 13.26 17.28 23.78
C SER A 192 12.64 15.90 23.55
N MET A 193 12.92 14.96 24.45
CA MET A 193 12.40 13.59 24.34
C MET A 193 10.87 13.53 24.46
N ALA A 194 10.26 14.52 25.11
CA ALA A 194 8.82 14.61 25.28
C ALA A 194 8.08 15.27 24.09
N MET A 195 8.79 15.89 23.15
CA MET A 195 8.20 16.51 21.96
C MET A 195 7.45 15.47 21.13
N ARG A 196 6.23 15.83 20.70
CA ARG A 196 5.34 14.98 19.88
C ARG A 196 5.09 15.55 18.50
N SER A 197 5.22 16.86 18.33
CA SER A 197 5.16 17.54 17.03
C SER A 197 6.43 18.38 16.80
N SER A 198 6.80 18.57 15.55
CA SER A 198 7.82 19.54 15.16
C SER A 198 7.46 20.99 15.60
N ASP A 199 6.18 21.33 15.74
CA ASP A 199 5.73 22.67 16.16
C ASP A 199 6.16 23.06 17.60
N GLU A 200 6.56 22.10 18.43
CA GLU A 200 6.99 22.34 19.82
C GLU A 200 8.44 22.88 19.95
N LEU A 201 9.12 23.17 18.83
CA LEU A 201 10.51 23.64 18.85
C LEU A 201 10.69 24.96 19.63
N ALA A 202 9.72 25.86 19.56
CA ALA A 202 9.75 27.13 20.29
C ALA A 202 9.70 26.91 21.82
N ASP A 203 8.87 25.98 22.31
CA ASP A 203 8.76 25.68 23.74
C ASP A 203 10.05 25.09 24.33
N LEU A 204 10.71 24.23 23.56
CA LEU A 204 12.01 23.69 23.94
C LEU A 204 13.04 24.82 24.11
N SER A 205 13.01 25.82 23.23
CA SER A 205 13.95 26.93 23.29
C SER A 205 13.76 27.78 24.55
N LEU A 206 12.50 28.01 24.94
CA LEU A 206 12.17 28.66 26.19
C LEU A 206 12.73 27.87 27.39
N GLU A 207 12.55 26.54 27.41
CA GLU A 207 13.11 25.68 28.46
C GLU A 207 14.64 25.80 28.53
N LEU A 208 15.34 25.83 27.39
CA LEU A 208 16.80 25.99 27.34
C LEU A 208 17.23 27.30 28.02
N VAL A 209 16.57 28.41 27.69
CA VAL A 209 16.86 29.72 28.27
C VAL A 209 16.59 29.75 29.78
N GLN A 210 15.46 29.18 30.22
CA GLN A 210 15.11 29.08 31.64
C GLN A 210 16.16 28.29 32.44
N GLN A 211 16.69 27.20 31.86
CA GLN A 211 17.73 26.40 32.51
C GLN A 211 19.07 27.14 32.63
N VAL A 212 19.45 27.95 31.64
CA VAL A 212 20.69 28.77 31.69
C VAL A 212 20.55 29.88 32.74
N GLN A 213 19.44 30.62 32.75
CA GLN A 213 19.15 31.64 33.76
C GLN A 213 19.11 31.04 35.18
N GLY A 214 18.52 29.84 35.34
CA GLY A 214 18.46 29.12 36.61
C GLY A 214 19.82 28.71 37.19
N LEU A 215 20.88 28.71 36.38
CA LEU A 215 22.26 28.50 36.84
C LEU A 215 22.92 29.79 37.38
N GLY A 216 22.20 30.91 37.43
CA GLY A 216 22.70 32.20 37.92
C GLY A 216 23.55 32.94 36.90
N VAL A 217 23.27 32.76 35.61
CA VAL A 217 23.84 33.59 34.54
C VAL A 217 22.84 34.70 34.25
N ASP A 218 23.21 35.94 34.57
CA ASP A 218 22.38 37.11 34.30
C ASP A 218 22.49 37.50 32.82
N THR A 219 21.47 37.15 32.05
CA THR A 219 21.41 37.38 30.60
C THR A 219 20.37 38.45 30.26
N TRP A 220 20.72 39.39 29.39
CA TRP A 220 19.79 40.32 28.75
C TRP A 220 18.87 39.60 27.75
N PHE A 221 19.45 38.76 26.90
CA PHE A 221 18.74 38.08 25.82
C PHE A 221 19.40 36.73 25.53
N CYS A 222 18.58 35.74 25.19
CA CYS A 222 19.04 34.45 24.72
C CYS A 222 18.24 34.06 23.47
N ALA A 223 18.94 33.52 22.48
CA ALA A 223 18.31 32.99 21.29
C ALA A 223 19.10 31.81 20.73
N PHE A 224 18.44 31.04 19.87
CA PHE A 224 19.14 30.12 18.98
C PHE A 224 18.90 30.54 17.53
N ASN A 225 19.97 30.45 16.76
CA ASN A 225 20.01 30.78 15.35
C ASN A 225 20.26 29.49 14.57
N ILE A 226 19.44 29.20 13.58
CA ILE A 226 19.62 28.08 12.66
C ILE A 226 19.98 28.63 11.28
N TYR A 227 21.08 28.12 10.73
CA TYR A 227 21.46 28.40 9.36
C TYR A 227 20.38 27.91 8.40
N ASP A 228 20.00 28.81 7.50
CA ASP A 228 19.06 28.55 6.42
C ASP A 228 19.79 28.75 5.08
N ASP A 229 19.34 28.02 4.06
CA ASP A 229 19.87 28.10 2.70
C ASP A 229 19.36 29.34 1.94
N ASP A 230 18.36 30.03 2.51
CA ASP A 230 17.85 31.29 1.99
C ASP A 230 18.92 32.39 1.99
N PRO A 231 19.20 33.03 0.84
CA PRO A 231 20.23 34.06 0.74
C PRO A 231 19.96 35.30 1.61
N ARG A 232 18.72 35.48 2.09
CA ARG A 232 18.32 36.62 2.93
C ARG A 232 18.85 36.52 4.35
N GLY A 233 19.24 35.35 4.86
CA GLY A 233 19.62 35.24 6.27
C GLY A 233 19.43 33.87 6.90
N SER A 234 19.66 33.81 8.21
CA SER A 234 19.35 32.66 9.07
C SER A 234 18.04 32.90 9.83
N ILE A 235 17.42 31.85 10.40
CA ILE A 235 16.24 32.02 11.26
C ILE A 235 16.66 31.98 12.73
N GLU A 236 16.12 32.90 13.52
CA GLU A 236 16.39 33.03 14.95
C GLU A 236 15.10 32.98 15.75
N TRP A 237 15.16 32.26 16.87
CA TRP A 237 14.10 32.16 17.86
C TRP A 237 14.63 32.72 19.17
N GLY A 238 14.05 33.85 19.57
CA GLY A 238 14.38 34.53 20.81
C GLY A 238 13.44 34.13 21.95
N SER A 239 13.97 34.21 23.17
CA SER A 239 13.16 34.17 24.38
C SER A 239 13.75 35.09 25.45
N ASP A 240 12.87 35.74 26.21
CA ASP A 240 13.21 36.56 27.38
C ASP A 240 13.17 35.75 28.69
N GLY A 241 12.93 34.43 28.62
CA GLY A 241 12.76 33.52 29.76
C GLY A 241 11.34 33.49 30.35
N ARG A 242 10.43 34.39 29.92
CA ARG A 242 9.02 34.44 30.33
C ARG A 242 8.07 33.91 29.25
N GLY A 243 8.46 34.04 27.98
CA GLY A 243 7.71 33.52 26.84
C GLY A 243 8.58 33.31 25.61
N THR A 244 7.97 32.77 24.56
CA THR A 244 8.59 32.62 23.24
C THR A 244 8.29 33.85 22.38
N ILE A 245 9.28 34.33 21.65
CA ILE A 245 9.11 35.40 20.67
C ILE A 245 8.90 34.75 19.29
N PRO A 246 8.02 35.27 18.42
CA PRO A 246 7.93 34.79 17.04
C PRO A 246 9.30 34.80 16.37
N HIS A 247 9.63 33.74 15.65
CA HIS A 247 10.92 33.65 14.99
C HIS A 247 11.05 34.71 13.91
N TYR A 248 12.26 35.21 13.71
CA TYR A 248 12.55 36.21 12.70
C TYR A 248 13.81 35.84 11.91
N ARG A 249 14.00 36.47 10.75
CA ARG A 249 15.17 36.23 9.92
C ARG A 249 16.27 37.23 10.27
N THR A 250 17.44 36.73 10.68
CA THR A 250 18.64 37.54 10.89
C THR A 250 19.41 37.69 9.57
N PRO A 251 19.70 38.92 9.10
CA PRO A 251 20.36 39.13 7.81
C PRO A 251 21.81 38.62 7.81
N ARG A 252 22.39 38.36 6.64
CA ARG A 252 23.84 38.08 6.49
C ARG A 252 24.65 39.37 6.40
N GLU A 253 24.41 40.30 7.31
CA GLU A 253 25.06 41.61 7.37
C GLU A 253 25.40 42.00 8.82
N GLY A 254 26.25 43.01 9.00
CA GLY A 254 26.55 43.59 10.31
C GLY A 254 27.09 42.57 11.32
N ILE A 255 26.52 42.57 12.53
CA ILE A 255 26.94 41.64 13.58
C ILE A 255 26.56 40.18 13.27
N PHE A 256 25.42 39.94 12.64
CA PHE A 256 24.95 38.60 12.30
C PHE A 256 25.85 37.93 11.25
N LEU A 257 26.42 38.69 10.31
CA LEU A 257 27.43 38.17 9.39
C LEU A 257 28.68 37.70 10.13
N ARG A 258 29.15 38.47 11.12
CA ARG A 258 30.31 38.08 11.95
C ARG A 258 30.03 36.77 12.69
N TYR A 259 28.82 36.62 13.25
CA TYR A 259 28.41 35.38 13.92
C TYR A 259 28.35 34.20 12.97
N TYR A 260 27.78 34.38 11.79
CA TYR A 260 27.74 33.35 10.77
C TYR A 260 29.16 32.91 10.34
N GLU A 261 30.02 33.84 9.97
CA GLU A 261 31.37 33.54 9.47
C GLU A 261 32.25 32.83 10.52
N ALA A 262 32.13 33.20 11.80
CA ALA A 262 32.82 32.51 12.89
C ALA A 262 32.38 31.05 13.02
N GLY A 263 31.08 30.77 12.93
CA GLY A 263 30.59 29.39 12.92
C GLY A 263 31.03 28.61 11.69
N GLN A 264 31.06 29.24 10.51
CA GLN A 264 31.57 28.61 9.28
C GLN A 264 33.07 28.28 9.35
N ARG A 265 33.84 28.99 10.20
CA ARG A 265 35.25 28.65 10.50
C ARG A 265 35.40 27.47 11.47
N GLY A 266 34.31 26.98 12.06
CA GLY A 266 34.32 25.91 13.05
C GLY A 266 34.72 26.38 14.45
N GLU A 267 34.52 27.65 14.78
CA GLU A 267 34.70 28.13 16.15
C GLU A 267 33.68 27.48 17.09
N SER A 268 34.06 27.22 18.35
CA SER A 268 33.14 26.64 19.36
C SER A 268 32.44 27.68 20.22
N LEU A 269 33.04 28.86 20.37
CA LEU A 269 32.52 29.99 21.10
C LEU A 269 33.17 31.27 20.58
N LEU A 270 32.37 32.24 20.17
CA LEU A 270 32.81 33.61 19.90
C LEU A 270 32.35 34.51 21.06
N ILE A 271 33.24 35.42 21.49
CA ILE A 271 32.93 36.44 22.49
C ILE A 271 33.06 37.78 21.77
N ASN A 272 31.97 38.53 21.69
CA ASN A 272 31.94 39.84 21.06
C ASN A 272 31.48 40.90 22.08
N GLU A 273 32.39 41.81 22.44
CA GLU A 273 32.10 42.92 23.36
C GLU A 273 31.64 44.14 22.57
N ILE A 274 30.50 44.72 22.97
CA ILE A 274 29.96 45.98 22.43
C ILE A 274 29.98 47.00 23.56
N GLY A 275 30.96 47.91 23.51
CA GLY A 275 31.18 48.91 24.54
C GLY A 275 30.17 50.07 24.49
N GLU A 276 30.24 50.94 25.51
CA GLU A 276 29.32 52.07 25.70
C GLU A 276 29.25 53.04 24.49
N ASP A 277 30.36 53.22 23.78
CA ASP A 277 30.43 54.11 22.61
C ASP A 277 29.73 53.53 21.37
N GLU A 278 29.60 52.20 21.27
CA GLU A 278 29.10 51.49 20.09
C GLU A 278 27.66 50.96 20.27
N CYS A 279 27.27 50.66 21.51
CA CYS A 279 25.98 50.03 21.84
C CYS A 279 24.75 50.83 21.36
N PRO A 280 24.69 52.17 21.49
CA PRO A 280 23.54 52.93 21.00
C PRO A 280 23.32 52.80 19.49
N ALA A 281 24.40 52.86 18.69
CA ALA A 281 24.33 52.71 17.24
C ALA A 281 23.97 51.26 16.83
N HIS A 282 24.43 50.27 17.62
CA HIS A 282 24.06 48.87 17.44
C HIS A 282 22.54 48.65 17.58
N TYR A 283 21.93 49.17 18.64
CA TYR A 283 20.48 49.05 18.84
C TYR A 283 19.66 49.88 17.85
N GLU A 284 20.13 51.06 17.43
CA GLU A 284 19.48 51.84 16.37
C GLU A 284 19.44 51.06 15.05
N TRP A 285 20.53 50.38 14.70
CA TRP A 285 20.58 49.50 13.54
C TRP A 285 19.65 48.28 13.70
N LEU A 286 19.65 47.59 14.85
CA LEU A 286 18.76 46.45 15.07
C LEU A 286 17.27 46.85 14.96
N CYS A 287 16.89 48.02 15.48
CA CYS A 287 15.52 48.55 15.36
C CYS A 287 15.10 48.84 13.90
N SER A 288 16.07 48.96 12.97
CA SER A 288 15.78 49.19 11.56
C SER A 288 15.52 47.92 10.75
N LEU A 289 15.78 46.74 11.33
CA LEU A 289 15.65 45.45 10.66
C LEU A 289 14.23 44.90 10.75
N PRO A 290 13.71 44.23 9.70
CA PRO A 290 12.41 43.53 9.78
C PRO A 290 12.47 42.37 10.77
N GLY A 291 11.39 42.14 11.52
CA GLY A 291 11.29 41.08 12.53
C GLY A 291 11.89 41.51 13.86
N VAL A 292 13.22 41.40 14.03
CA VAL A 292 13.88 41.76 15.31
C VAL A 292 13.69 43.23 15.67
N GLY A 293 13.66 44.12 14.67
CA GLY A 293 13.44 45.53 14.90
C GLY A 293 12.02 45.84 15.35
N ASP A 294 11.02 45.12 14.82
CA ASP A 294 9.62 45.25 15.24
C ASP A 294 9.47 44.92 16.74
N ILE A 295 10.10 43.81 17.18
CA ILE A 295 10.13 43.38 18.58
C ILE A 295 10.82 44.43 19.47
N LEU A 296 11.99 44.92 19.07
CA LEU A 296 12.74 45.92 19.85
C LEU A 296 12.00 47.26 19.94
N LEU A 297 11.31 47.68 18.88
CA LEU A 297 10.50 48.89 18.87
C LEU A 297 9.29 48.77 19.82
N GLU A 298 8.66 47.60 19.91
CA GLU A 298 7.63 47.30 20.91
C GLU A 298 8.18 47.40 22.33
N MET A 299 9.32 46.75 22.62
CA MET A 299 9.97 46.84 23.94
C MET A 299 10.30 48.29 24.34
N LYS A 300 10.76 49.10 23.38
CA LYS A 300 11.04 50.52 23.59
C LYS A 300 9.76 51.32 23.87
N ALA A 301 8.64 50.99 23.22
CA ALA A 301 7.34 51.61 23.47
C ALA A 301 6.79 51.25 24.87
N GLU A 302 7.11 50.07 25.39
CA GLU A 302 6.79 49.64 26.75
C GLU A 302 7.70 50.25 27.84
N GLY A 303 8.72 51.01 27.43
CA GLY A 303 9.64 51.69 28.34
C GLY A 303 10.74 50.79 28.90
N ILE A 304 11.08 49.70 28.20
CA ILE A 304 12.24 48.86 28.54
C ILE A 304 13.50 49.56 28.03
N ASP A 305 14.44 49.84 28.94
CA ASP A 305 15.74 50.43 28.61
C ASP A 305 16.67 49.38 27.99
N PHE A 306 17.36 49.75 26.91
CA PHE A 306 18.38 48.91 26.28
C PHE A 306 19.72 48.99 27.05
N PRO A 307 20.55 47.93 26.98
CA PRO A 307 21.88 47.92 27.57
C PRO A 307 22.74 49.09 27.09
N THR A 308 23.47 49.72 28.02
CA THR A 308 24.50 50.72 27.67
C THR A 308 25.73 50.06 27.07
N SER A 309 26.01 48.82 27.42
CA SER A 309 27.03 47.94 26.82
C SER A 309 26.56 46.49 26.93
N GLN A 310 27.09 45.60 26.10
CA GLN A 310 26.77 44.17 26.18
C GLN A 310 27.93 43.29 25.71
N ILE A 311 27.89 42.02 26.11
CA ILE A 311 28.81 40.99 25.66
C ILE A 311 28.01 39.83 25.11
N ASP A 312 28.26 39.51 23.84
CA ASP A 312 27.57 38.46 23.12
C ASP A 312 28.43 37.20 23.12
N HIS A 313 27.92 36.15 23.77
CA HIS A 313 28.55 34.83 23.86
C HIS A 313 27.86 33.90 22.89
N VAL A 314 28.50 33.64 21.75
CA VAL A 314 27.93 32.88 20.64
C VAL A 314 28.52 31.47 20.62
N ALA A 315 27.79 30.49 21.15
CA ALA A 315 28.20 29.11 21.25
C ALA A 315 27.69 28.28 20.06
N TYR A 316 28.60 27.77 19.24
CA TYR A 316 28.27 27.14 17.96
C TYR A 316 27.94 25.65 18.07
N ASN A 317 27.10 25.20 17.14
CA ASN A 317 26.80 23.80 16.87
C ASN A 317 26.68 23.58 15.35
N ARG A 318 26.44 22.34 14.90
CA ARG A 318 26.41 22.02 13.46
C ARG A 318 25.30 22.72 12.67
N TYR A 319 24.24 23.19 13.34
CA TYR A 319 23.08 23.81 12.69
C TYR A 319 23.08 25.33 12.77
N GLY A 320 23.96 25.92 13.58
CA GLY A 320 23.98 27.34 13.83
C GLY A 320 24.64 27.66 15.17
N TYR A 321 23.98 28.47 15.99
CA TYR A 321 24.52 28.88 17.29
C TYR A 321 23.44 29.18 18.33
N LEU A 322 23.84 29.10 19.60
CA LEU A 322 23.15 29.75 20.71
C LEU A 322 23.85 31.06 21.02
N ILE A 323 23.09 32.12 21.24
CA ILE A 323 23.60 33.40 21.70
C ILE A 323 23.10 33.66 23.12
N PHE A 324 24.03 34.05 23.99
CA PHE A 324 23.76 34.53 25.34
C PHE A 324 24.33 35.93 25.45
N ILE A 325 23.49 36.93 25.73
CA ILE A 325 23.93 38.32 25.87
C ILE A 325 23.99 38.67 27.36
N THR A 326 25.15 39.08 27.86
CA THR A 326 25.37 39.46 29.27
C THR A 326 25.80 40.92 29.41
N TYR A 327 25.59 41.50 30.59
CA TYR A 327 26.07 42.85 30.92
C TYR A 327 27.55 42.86 31.32
N ASP A 328 27.97 41.83 32.07
CA ASP A 328 29.33 41.66 32.58
C ASP A 328 30.06 40.47 31.92
N PRO A 329 31.40 40.42 31.93
CA PRO A 329 32.16 39.25 31.48
C PRO A 329 31.77 38.00 32.28
N ALA A 330 31.48 36.90 31.58
CA ALA A 330 31.03 35.64 32.17
C ALA A 330 31.97 34.45 31.87
N PRO A 331 33.29 34.53 32.12
CA PRO A 331 34.24 33.49 31.74
C PRO A 331 33.98 32.14 32.38
N GLU A 332 33.43 32.10 33.61
CA GLU A 332 33.02 30.86 34.27
C GLU A 332 31.83 30.15 33.59
N SER A 333 31.07 30.87 32.76
CA SER A 333 29.88 30.33 32.07
C SER A 333 30.18 29.86 30.64
N HIS A 334 31.36 30.14 30.10
CA HIS A 334 31.72 29.74 28.74
C HIS A 334 31.65 28.23 28.49
N ASP A 335 32.04 27.40 29.47
CA ASP A 335 31.90 25.95 29.37
C ASP A 335 30.42 25.53 29.36
N ILE A 336 29.60 26.17 30.19
CA ILE A 336 28.15 25.96 30.26
C ILE A 336 27.53 26.26 28.90
N PHE A 337 27.83 27.42 28.28
CA PHE A 337 27.30 27.80 26.98
C PHE A 337 27.63 26.79 25.88
N ARG A 338 28.87 26.27 25.84
CA ARG A 338 29.24 25.21 24.89
C ARG A 338 28.45 23.93 25.11
N ARG A 339 28.27 23.51 26.36
CA ARG A 339 27.50 22.30 26.71
C ARG A 339 26.02 22.43 26.34
N PHE A 340 25.43 23.59 26.57
CA PHE A 340 24.05 23.86 26.13
C PHE A 340 23.93 23.85 24.60
N SER A 341 24.91 24.39 23.86
CA SER A 341 24.91 24.33 22.39
C SER A 341 25.00 22.89 21.87
N ASN A 342 25.81 22.05 22.52
CA ASN A 342 25.89 20.62 22.21
C ASN A 342 24.59 19.86 22.51
N VAL A 343 23.90 20.18 23.62
CA VAL A 343 22.59 19.56 23.93
C VAL A 343 21.52 20.02 22.94
N PHE A 344 21.53 21.30 22.58
CA PHE A 344 20.64 21.84 21.56
C PHE A 344 20.86 21.13 20.20
N GLU A 345 22.11 20.87 19.81
CA GLU A 345 22.41 20.11 18.58
C GLU A 345 21.71 18.74 18.54
N GLN A 346 21.81 17.98 19.63
CA GLN A 346 21.20 16.66 19.74
C GLN A 346 19.68 16.76 19.64
N THR A 347 19.11 17.76 20.31
CA THR A 347 17.68 18.00 20.28
C THR A 347 17.18 18.44 18.89
N TYR A 348 17.86 19.36 18.23
CA TYR A 348 17.47 19.83 16.91
C TYR A 348 17.56 18.72 15.87
N THR A 349 18.53 17.80 16.02
CA THR A 349 18.58 16.56 15.25
C THR A 349 17.30 15.74 15.40
N ARG A 350 16.83 15.56 16.64
CA ARG A 350 15.60 14.83 16.92
C ARG A 350 14.37 15.52 16.34
N PHE A 351 14.31 16.85 16.39
CA PHE A 351 13.28 17.64 15.71
C PHE A 351 13.28 17.39 14.20
N LEU A 352 14.45 17.39 13.54
CA LEU A 352 14.53 17.09 12.10
C LEU A 352 14.09 15.66 11.78
N ASP A 353 14.43 14.70 12.64
CA ASP A 353 13.97 13.32 12.48
C ASP A 353 12.45 13.18 12.67
N LEU A 354 11.86 13.92 13.62
CA LEU A 354 10.40 14.00 13.81
C LEU A 354 9.72 14.62 12.59
N LYS A 355 10.20 15.78 12.11
CA LYS A 355 9.66 16.44 10.92
C LYS A 355 9.71 15.53 9.69
N ARG A 356 10.84 14.83 9.47
CA ARG A 356 10.94 13.83 8.41
C ARG A 356 9.95 12.68 8.57
N ALA A 357 9.69 12.23 9.79
CA ALA A 357 8.72 11.18 10.05
C ALA A 357 7.28 11.65 9.81
N GLU A 358 6.96 12.90 10.14
CA GLU A 358 5.68 13.55 9.83
C GLU A 358 5.48 13.68 8.32
N ASP A 359 6.48 14.21 7.59
CA ASP A 359 6.46 14.31 6.13
C ASP A 359 6.28 12.93 5.47
N GLN A 360 6.99 11.91 5.97
CA GLN A 360 6.86 10.53 5.48
C GLN A 360 5.48 9.91 5.78
N ALA A 361 4.90 10.20 6.95
CA ALA A 361 3.58 9.74 7.31
C ALA A 361 2.52 10.37 6.40
N ARG A 362 2.60 11.69 6.18
CA ARG A 362 1.72 12.42 5.26
C ARG A 362 1.83 11.88 3.83
N GLU A 363 3.05 11.66 3.35
CA GLU A 363 3.29 11.07 2.02
C GLU A 363 2.76 9.63 1.91
N ALA A 364 2.83 8.83 2.98
CA ALA A 364 2.24 7.49 3.01
C ALA A 364 0.71 7.51 2.97
N GLU A 365 0.06 8.46 3.66
CA GLU A 365 -1.38 8.68 3.60
C GLU A 365 -1.84 9.04 2.19
N ILE A 366 -1.15 9.97 1.53
CA ILE A 366 -1.43 10.36 0.14
C ILE A 366 -1.28 9.15 -0.80
N ASN A 367 -0.20 8.39 -0.67
CA ASN A 367 0.01 7.18 -1.48
C ASN A 367 -1.10 6.15 -1.27
N LEU A 368 -1.54 5.94 -0.03
CA LEU A 368 -2.66 5.03 0.26
C LEU A 368 -3.96 5.50 -0.40
N ALA A 369 -4.23 6.80 -0.38
CA ALA A 369 -5.39 7.39 -1.05
C ALA A 369 -5.32 7.19 -2.58
N VAL A 370 -4.16 7.45 -3.20
CA VAL A 370 -3.90 7.20 -4.62
C VAL A 370 -4.12 5.71 -4.97
N GLU A 371 -3.63 4.77 -4.15
CA GLU A 371 -3.84 3.33 -4.38
C GLU A 371 -5.31 2.92 -4.26
N LYS A 372 -6.09 3.53 -3.36
CA LYS A 372 -7.53 3.25 -3.24
C LYS A 372 -8.29 3.68 -4.50
N VAL A 373 -7.97 4.85 -5.04
CA VAL A 373 -8.52 5.32 -6.33
C VAL A 373 -8.13 4.35 -7.45
N ARG A 374 -6.84 4.00 -7.54
CA ARG A 374 -6.35 3.04 -8.55
C ARG A 374 -7.05 1.70 -8.44
N ALA A 375 -7.22 1.19 -7.23
CA ALA A 375 -7.89 -0.09 -6.98
C ALA A 375 -9.36 -0.05 -7.42
N ARG A 376 -10.09 1.04 -7.11
CA ARG A 376 -11.48 1.20 -7.57
C ARG A 376 -11.55 1.26 -9.09
N ALA A 377 -10.69 2.03 -9.74
CA ALA A 377 -10.63 2.15 -11.20
C ALA A 377 -10.23 0.84 -11.89
N THR A 378 -9.28 0.08 -11.31
CA THR A 378 -8.85 -1.22 -11.86
C THR A 378 -9.93 -2.30 -11.72
N ALA A 379 -10.83 -2.15 -10.76
CA ALA A 379 -11.93 -3.08 -10.52
C ALA A 379 -13.13 -2.88 -11.45
N MET A 380 -13.13 -1.82 -12.27
CA MET A 380 -14.19 -1.54 -13.23
C MET A 380 -14.35 -2.68 -14.25
N ARG A 381 -15.61 -2.97 -14.57
CA ARG A 381 -16.05 -3.94 -15.60
C ARG A 381 -16.94 -3.28 -16.64
N GLU A 382 -17.69 -2.25 -16.25
CA GLU A 382 -18.58 -1.49 -17.12
C GLU A 382 -18.24 0.01 -17.05
N SER A 383 -18.45 0.73 -18.16
CA SER A 383 -18.16 2.16 -18.22
C SER A 383 -19.06 3.02 -17.30
N THR A 384 -20.20 2.50 -16.86
CA THR A 384 -21.09 3.16 -15.90
C THR A 384 -20.51 3.21 -14.48
N GLU A 385 -19.53 2.35 -14.16
CA GLU A 385 -18.87 2.32 -12.84
C GLU A 385 -17.88 3.50 -12.63
N ILE A 386 -17.68 4.36 -13.64
CA ILE A 386 -16.82 5.56 -13.53
C ILE A 386 -17.34 6.51 -12.43
N VAL A 387 -18.66 6.60 -12.26
CA VAL A 387 -19.29 7.41 -11.19
C VAL A 387 -18.80 6.99 -9.80
N ASP A 388 -18.60 5.69 -9.56
CA ASP A 388 -18.07 5.21 -8.28
C ASP A 388 -16.58 5.51 -8.11
N VAL A 389 -15.84 5.64 -9.21
CA VAL A 389 -14.45 6.12 -9.18
C VAL A 389 -14.41 7.61 -8.85
N ALA A 390 -15.34 8.40 -9.39
CA ALA A 390 -15.50 9.81 -9.05
C ALA A 390 -15.82 9.99 -7.56
N ASP A 391 -16.75 9.20 -6.98
CA ASP A 391 -17.01 9.24 -5.53
C ASP A 391 -15.78 8.83 -4.71
N ALA A 392 -15.02 7.83 -5.18
CA ALA A 392 -13.80 7.41 -4.51
C ALA A 392 -12.71 8.50 -4.53
N LEU A 393 -12.51 9.18 -5.66
CA LEU A 393 -11.61 10.32 -5.82
C LEU A 393 -11.97 11.45 -4.85
N ARG A 394 -13.23 11.90 -4.88
CA ARG A 394 -13.78 12.92 -3.98
C ARG A 394 -13.58 12.54 -2.52
N GLY A 395 -13.99 11.33 -2.14
CA GLY A 395 -13.89 10.83 -0.77
C GLY A 395 -12.44 10.68 -0.29
N GLN A 396 -11.51 10.34 -1.18
CA GLN A 396 -10.08 10.29 -0.83
C GLN A 396 -9.50 11.69 -0.58
N MET A 397 -9.83 12.68 -1.40
CA MET A 397 -9.42 14.07 -1.19
C MET A 397 -9.94 14.61 0.15
N GLN A 398 -11.22 14.37 0.45
CA GLN A 398 -11.82 14.74 1.73
C GLN A 398 -11.15 14.03 2.92
N SER A 399 -10.81 12.75 2.77
CA SER A 399 -10.14 11.97 3.84
C SER A 399 -8.72 12.45 4.16
N LEU A 400 -8.05 13.11 3.21
CA LEU A 400 -6.74 13.73 3.42
C LEU A 400 -6.84 15.11 4.10
N GLY A 401 -8.06 15.61 4.34
CA GLY A 401 -8.30 16.91 4.96
C GLY A 401 -7.99 18.10 4.04
N LEU A 402 -8.03 17.90 2.71
CA LEU A 402 -7.65 18.91 1.71
C LEU A 402 -8.80 19.87 1.33
N GLY A 403 -9.70 20.17 2.28
CA GLY A 403 -10.89 20.99 2.06
C GLY A 403 -12.20 20.21 1.83
N THR A 404 -13.28 20.96 1.69
CA THR A 404 -14.65 20.44 1.53
C THR A 404 -14.93 20.13 0.06
N VAL A 405 -14.77 18.86 -0.32
CA VAL A 405 -14.98 18.40 -1.70
C VAL A 405 -16.43 17.96 -1.90
N ASN A 406 -17.19 18.79 -2.61
CA ASN A 406 -18.59 18.55 -2.96
C ASN A 406 -18.71 17.57 -4.13
N GLY A 407 -17.92 17.76 -5.18
CA GLY A 407 -18.11 17.07 -6.45
C GLY A 407 -16.83 16.48 -7.01
N CYS A 408 -17.00 15.46 -7.84
CA CYS A 408 -15.96 15.01 -8.74
C CYS A 408 -16.58 14.69 -10.10
N THR A 409 -16.05 15.30 -11.14
CA THR A 409 -16.51 15.15 -12.52
C THR A 409 -15.37 14.65 -13.39
N ILE A 410 -15.62 13.59 -14.14
CA ILE A 410 -14.66 12.98 -15.06
C ILE A 410 -15.19 13.10 -16.48
N PHE A 411 -14.47 13.82 -17.33
CA PHE A 411 -14.72 13.93 -18.77
C PHE A 411 -13.81 12.93 -19.48
N LEU A 412 -14.37 12.09 -20.35
CA LEU A 412 -13.62 11.09 -21.13
C LEU A 412 -14.07 11.06 -22.58
N GLY A 413 -13.15 10.90 -23.52
CA GLY A 413 -13.45 10.78 -24.95
C GLY A 413 -14.28 9.55 -25.26
N ALA A 414 -15.46 9.74 -25.85
CA ALA A 414 -16.38 8.69 -26.29
C ALA A 414 -16.24 8.35 -27.79
N GLY A 415 -15.21 8.88 -28.45
CA GLY A 415 -14.92 8.69 -29.87
C GLY A 415 -15.41 9.85 -30.75
N GLY A 416 -14.64 10.17 -31.79
CA GLY A 416 -14.87 11.38 -32.58
C GLY A 416 -14.61 12.63 -31.73
N THR A 417 -15.59 13.52 -31.66
CA THR A 417 -15.56 14.78 -30.87
C THR A 417 -16.39 14.69 -29.58
N ARG A 418 -17.08 13.57 -29.35
CA ARG A 418 -17.96 13.36 -28.19
C ARG A 418 -17.20 13.06 -26.89
N TYR A 419 -17.79 13.49 -25.79
CA TYR A 419 -17.34 13.19 -24.44
C TYR A 419 -18.42 12.48 -23.65
N ARG A 420 -18.02 11.49 -22.86
CA ARG A 420 -18.79 10.99 -21.73
C ARG A 420 -18.39 11.77 -20.49
N VAL A 421 -19.38 12.22 -19.73
CA VAL A 421 -19.17 12.90 -18.46
C VAL A 421 -19.86 12.12 -17.37
N SER A 422 -19.07 11.73 -16.38
CA SER A 422 -19.52 11.01 -15.21
C SER A 422 -19.18 11.83 -13.97
N GLU A 423 -20.19 12.20 -13.20
CA GLU A 423 -20.09 13.05 -12.02
C GLU A 423 -20.73 12.38 -10.81
N MET A 424 -20.10 12.60 -9.66
CA MET A 424 -20.69 12.35 -8.35
C MET A 424 -20.58 13.62 -7.51
N SER A 425 -21.74 14.17 -7.16
CA SER A 425 -21.87 15.37 -6.33
C SER A 425 -22.56 15.05 -5.00
N ARG A 426 -21.98 15.51 -3.89
CA ARG A 426 -22.50 15.39 -2.52
C ARG A 426 -22.55 16.78 -1.87
N PRO A 427 -23.58 17.57 -2.22
CA PRO A 427 -23.70 18.96 -1.76
C PRO A 427 -24.10 19.12 -0.29
N ASP A 428 -24.60 18.07 0.37
CA ASP A 428 -24.93 18.06 1.81
C ASP A 428 -23.90 17.17 2.55
N GLU A 429 -23.42 17.60 3.71
CA GLU A 429 -22.52 16.83 4.59
C GLU A 429 -23.20 15.56 5.17
N SER A 430 -24.49 15.38 4.96
CA SER A 430 -25.25 14.20 5.41
C SER A 430 -24.95 12.93 4.59
N ASP A 431 -25.05 11.76 5.23
CA ASP A 431 -24.93 10.41 4.62
C ASP A 431 -26.06 10.08 3.59
N GLY A 432 -26.69 11.10 2.98
CA GLY A 432 -27.69 10.95 1.94
C GLY A 432 -27.14 10.34 0.64
N ALA A 433 -28.05 9.95 -0.26
CA ALA A 433 -27.66 9.55 -1.61
C ALA A 433 -27.14 10.80 -2.35
N GLY A 434 -25.90 10.74 -2.84
CA GLY A 434 -25.33 11.78 -3.70
C GLY A 434 -26.10 11.93 -5.02
N LEU A 435 -25.88 13.05 -5.70
CA LEU A 435 -26.36 13.31 -7.04
C LEU A 435 -25.35 12.72 -8.04
N ALA A 436 -25.77 11.69 -8.77
CA ALA A 436 -24.98 11.09 -9.84
C ALA A 436 -25.46 11.62 -11.20
N PHE A 437 -24.53 11.85 -12.12
CA PHE A 437 -24.82 12.29 -13.48
C PHE A 437 -23.88 11.56 -14.44
N ASP A 438 -24.41 10.87 -15.45
CA ASP A 438 -23.62 10.10 -16.41
C ASP A 438 -24.25 10.18 -17.80
N ILE A 439 -23.65 10.99 -18.68
CA ILE A 439 -24.18 11.29 -20.02
C ILE A 439 -23.08 11.27 -21.07
N GLU A 440 -23.49 11.12 -22.34
CA GLU A 440 -22.66 11.43 -23.49
C GLU A 440 -23.20 12.66 -24.21
N PHE A 441 -22.31 13.60 -24.56
CA PHE A 441 -22.68 14.78 -25.34
C PHE A 441 -21.59 15.18 -26.34
N GLU A 442 -21.98 16.05 -27.27
CA GLU A 442 -21.09 16.71 -28.21
C GLU A 442 -20.84 18.14 -27.73
N PRO A 443 -19.59 18.56 -27.44
CA PRO A 443 -19.33 19.93 -26.99
C PRO A 443 -19.83 21.00 -27.95
N ASP A 444 -19.85 20.73 -29.26
CA ASP A 444 -20.37 21.65 -30.28
C ASP A 444 -21.90 21.88 -30.20
N ASP A 445 -22.63 21.01 -29.50
CA ASP A 445 -24.07 21.21 -29.22
C ASP A 445 -24.30 22.22 -28.09
N LEU A 446 -23.24 22.57 -27.34
CA LEU A 446 -23.25 23.60 -26.30
C LEU A 446 -22.85 24.97 -26.88
N GLY A 447 -23.18 26.04 -26.17
CA GLY A 447 -22.70 27.38 -26.56
C GLY A 447 -21.19 27.53 -26.34
N GLU A 448 -20.50 28.27 -27.22
CA GLU A 448 -19.03 28.44 -27.19
C GLU A 448 -18.46 28.99 -25.86
N ASN A 449 -19.28 29.68 -25.05
CA ASN A 449 -18.88 30.29 -23.77
C ASN A 449 -19.51 29.57 -22.57
N THR A 450 -19.41 28.24 -22.52
CA THR A 450 -19.88 27.44 -21.39
C THR A 450 -18.72 26.98 -20.50
N HIS A 451 -19.00 26.72 -19.23
CA HIS A 451 -18.01 26.20 -18.28
C HIS A 451 -17.36 24.89 -18.77
N VAL A 452 -18.11 24.07 -19.53
CA VAL A 452 -17.61 22.84 -20.15
C VAL A 452 -16.44 23.12 -21.10
N HIS A 453 -16.51 24.16 -21.94
CA HIS A 453 -15.40 24.52 -22.82
C HIS A 453 -14.18 25.04 -22.05
N GLU A 454 -14.39 25.74 -20.92
CA GLU A 454 -13.29 26.17 -20.04
C GLU A 454 -12.57 24.96 -19.43
N ILE A 455 -13.31 23.96 -18.96
CA ILE A 455 -12.76 22.71 -18.42
C ILE A 455 -11.99 21.94 -19.51
N LEU A 456 -12.60 21.76 -20.69
CA LEU A 456 -11.99 21.01 -21.80
C LEU A 456 -10.74 21.72 -22.37
N ALA A 457 -10.64 23.05 -22.24
CA ALA A 457 -9.48 23.83 -22.66
C ALA A 457 -8.30 23.82 -21.66
N ALA A 458 -8.46 23.24 -20.47
CA ALA A 458 -7.38 23.16 -19.47
C ALA A 458 -6.26 22.19 -19.90
N ASP A 459 -5.08 22.72 -20.20
CA ASP A 459 -3.90 21.94 -20.65
C ASP A 459 -2.94 21.58 -19.50
N ASP A 460 -3.12 22.19 -18.33
CA ASP A 460 -2.39 21.91 -17.09
C ASP A 460 -3.32 22.00 -15.88
N TYR A 461 -2.78 21.85 -14.66
CA TYR A 461 -3.55 22.06 -13.45
C TYR A 461 -4.07 23.51 -13.38
N THR A 462 -5.38 23.70 -13.51
CA THR A 462 -6.04 25.00 -13.54
C THR A 462 -7.17 25.01 -12.53
N VAL A 463 -7.30 26.05 -11.72
CA VAL A 463 -8.44 26.24 -10.80
C VAL A 463 -9.42 27.21 -11.43
N LEU A 464 -10.62 26.74 -11.76
CA LEU A 464 -11.73 27.56 -12.22
C LEU A 464 -12.56 28.04 -11.02
N TYR A 465 -13.16 29.23 -11.13
CA TYR A 465 -14.02 29.78 -10.07
C TYR A 465 -15.42 30.06 -10.62
N PHE A 466 -16.44 29.58 -9.90
CA PHE A 466 -17.84 29.72 -10.25
C PHE A 466 -18.57 30.43 -9.12
N ASP A 467 -19.16 31.59 -9.42
CA ASP A 467 -20.13 32.23 -8.54
C ASP A 467 -21.53 31.62 -8.73
N SER A 468 -22.49 32.03 -7.88
CA SER A 468 -23.86 31.51 -7.92
C SER A 468 -24.52 31.61 -9.30
N ASP A 469 -24.28 32.69 -10.05
CA ASP A 469 -24.89 32.88 -11.37
C ASP A 469 -24.34 31.84 -12.35
N ARG A 470 -23.02 31.62 -12.37
CA ARG A 470 -22.38 30.59 -13.21
C ARG A 470 -22.78 29.16 -12.81
N LEU A 471 -23.03 28.90 -11.52
CA LEU A 471 -23.52 27.60 -11.05
C LEU A 471 -24.95 27.34 -11.54
N LEU A 472 -25.82 28.36 -11.54
CA LEU A 472 -27.16 28.24 -12.11
C LEU A 472 -27.13 28.02 -13.63
N GLU A 473 -26.22 28.68 -14.36
CA GLU A 473 -25.98 28.42 -15.78
C GLU A 473 -25.52 26.96 -16.03
N ALA A 474 -24.69 26.40 -15.14
CA ALA A 474 -24.29 25.01 -15.22
C ALA A 474 -25.48 24.05 -15.02
N ALA A 475 -26.38 24.36 -14.07
CA ALA A 475 -27.62 23.61 -13.89
C ALA A 475 -28.53 23.67 -15.13
N ASP A 476 -28.65 24.83 -15.77
CA ASP A 476 -29.44 25.01 -17.00
C ASP A 476 -28.89 24.16 -18.17
N LEU A 477 -27.57 24.03 -18.26
CA LEU A 477 -26.93 23.17 -19.26
C LEU A 477 -27.16 21.68 -18.96
N ALA A 478 -27.07 21.28 -17.69
CA ALA A 478 -27.32 19.90 -17.28
C ALA A 478 -28.77 19.46 -17.56
N ALA A 479 -29.74 20.38 -17.41
CA ALA A 479 -31.16 20.13 -17.68
C ALA A 479 -31.48 19.73 -19.13
N LEU A 480 -30.59 20.03 -20.08
CA LEU A 480 -30.72 19.57 -21.47
C LEU A 480 -30.62 18.04 -21.60
N TYR A 481 -29.99 17.38 -20.63
CA TYR A 481 -29.71 15.94 -20.66
C TYR A 481 -30.35 15.19 -19.48
N ASP A 482 -30.36 15.79 -18.29
CA ASP A 482 -30.96 15.23 -17.08
C ASP A 482 -31.62 16.33 -16.22
N GLU A 483 -32.94 16.46 -16.35
CA GLU A 483 -33.72 17.45 -15.60
C GLU A 483 -33.76 17.14 -14.09
N GLU A 484 -33.77 15.86 -13.69
CA GLU A 484 -33.85 15.48 -12.28
C GLU A 484 -32.57 15.86 -11.54
N TYR A 485 -31.41 15.57 -12.16
CA TYR A 485 -30.11 16.01 -11.65
C TYR A 485 -30.03 17.54 -11.57
N ALA A 486 -30.42 18.23 -12.65
CA ALA A 486 -30.36 19.68 -12.72
C ALA A 486 -31.25 20.37 -11.68
N GLU A 487 -32.47 19.87 -11.44
CA GLU A 487 -33.35 20.37 -10.38
C GLU A 487 -32.73 20.18 -8.99
N GLY A 488 -32.09 19.02 -8.75
CA GLY A 488 -31.36 18.74 -7.51
C GLY A 488 -30.23 19.73 -7.26
N PHE A 489 -29.35 19.92 -8.24
CA PHE A 489 -28.23 20.85 -8.14
C PHE A 489 -28.70 22.31 -8.01
N ARG A 490 -29.68 22.73 -8.81
CA ARG A 490 -30.28 24.07 -8.76
C ARG A 490 -30.90 24.36 -7.39
N SER A 491 -31.54 23.37 -6.76
CA SER A 491 -32.12 23.52 -5.42
C SER A 491 -31.07 23.85 -4.37
N VAL A 492 -29.91 23.21 -4.41
CA VAL A 492 -28.79 23.46 -3.48
C VAL A 492 -28.27 24.88 -3.64
N VAL A 493 -28.03 25.32 -4.88
CA VAL A 493 -27.53 26.68 -5.15
C VAL A 493 -28.54 27.74 -4.69
N LEU A 494 -29.83 27.56 -4.99
CA LEU A 494 -30.88 28.51 -4.60
C LEU A 494 -31.18 28.52 -3.10
N SER A 495 -30.91 27.42 -2.38
CA SER A 495 -31.04 27.36 -0.93
C SER A 495 -29.97 28.19 -0.20
N GLY A 496 -28.86 28.49 -0.88
CA GLY A 496 -27.69 29.16 -0.31
C GLY A 496 -26.72 28.21 0.39
N GLU A 497 -26.90 26.89 0.28
CA GLU A 497 -25.95 25.88 0.77
C GLU A 497 -24.64 25.92 -0.02
N VAL A 498 -24.69 26.18 -1.33
CA VAL A 498 -23.53 26.43 -2.19
C VAL A 498 -23.70 27.77 -2.88
N THR A 499 -22.85 28.74 -2.54
CA THR A 499 -22.87 30.09 -3.14
C THR A 499 -21.75 30.33 -4.14
N GLU A 500 -20.65 29.61 -4.00
CA GLU A 500 -19.46 29.72 -4.82
C GLU A 500 -18.74 28.37 -4.85
N MET A 501 -17.93 28.16 -5.89
CA MET A 501 -17.25 26.88 -6.11
C MET A 501 -15.90 27.10 -6.79
N TRP A 502 -14.87 26.44 -6.29
CA TRP A 502 -13.55 26.35 -6.91
C TRP A 502 -13.37 24.96 -7.49
N SER A 503 -13.15 24.89 -8.79
CA SER A 503 -13.02 23.64 -9.51
C SER A 503 -11.61 23.48 -10.09
N PRO A 504 -10.66 22.91 -9.36
CA PRO A 504 -9.42 22.43 -9.94
C PRO A 504 -9.70 21.38 -11.02
N VAL A 505 -9.05 21.57 -12.16
CA VAL A 505 -9.11 20.72 -13.35
C VAL A 505 -7.71 20.20 -13.62
N TYR A 506 -7.60 18.91 -13.95
CA TYR A 506 -6.36 18.28 -14.38
C TYR A 506 -6.58 17.51 -15.70
N PRO A 507 -5.69 17.66 -16.70
CA PRO A 507 -5.79 16.93 -17.95
C PRO A 507 -5.49 15.44 -17.77
N LEU A 508 -6.34 14.60 -18.36
CA LEU A 508 -6.11 13.15 -18.52
C LEU A 508 -5.64 12.88 -19.96
N SER A 509 -5.21 11.65 -20.24
CA SER A 509 -4.77 11.28 -21.60
C SER A 509 -5.90 11.31 -22.62
N ASP A 510 -7.13 11.07 -22.18
CA ASP A 510 -8.34 10.99 -23.01
C ASP A 510 -9.48 11.83 -22.41
N GLY A 511 -9.17 12.95 -21.74
CA GLY A 511 -10.19 13.82 -21.16
C GLY A 511 -9.71 14.72 -20.01
N LYS A 512 -10.57 14.99 -19.02
CA LYS A 512 -10.31 15.88 -17.88
C LYS A 512 -10.84 15.28 -16.57
N LEU A 513 -10.13 15.52 -15.48
CA LEU A 513 -10.65 15.32 -14.12
C LEU A 513 -10.91 16.68 -13.51
N CYS A 514 -12.06 16.83 -12.86
CA CYS A 514 -12.47 18.02 -12.15
C CYS A 514 -12.94 17.63 -10.74
N LEU A 515 -12.57 18.42 -9.76
CA LEU A 515 -13.05 18.31 -8.37
C LEU A 515 -13.67 19.63 -7.99
N ASP A 516 -14.72 19.62 -7.18
CA ASP A 516 -15.47 20.82 -6.84
C ASP A 516 -15.41 21.11 -5.34
N PHE A 517 -14.90 22.28 -4.97
CA PHE A 517 -14.69 22.73 -3.60
C PHE A 517 -15.58 23.93 -3.26
N THR A 518 -16.11 23.98 -2.04
CA THR A 518 -16.86 25.14 -1.51
C THR A 518 -15.99 26.25 -0.96
N ASP A 519 -14.68 26.03 -0.90
CA ASP A 519 -13.67 26.96 -0.42
C ASP A 519 -12.46 26.90 -1.36
N GLU A 520 -11.61 27.92 -1.35
CA GLU A 520 -10.39 27.93 -2.16
C GLU A 520 -9.51 26.70 -1.81
N PRO A 521 -9.13 25.85 -2.79
CA PRO A 521 -8.44 24.60 -2.51
C PRO A 521 -7.04 24.83 -1.93
N ASP A 522 -6.66 24.01 -0.95
CA ASP A 522 -5.32 24.05 -0.36
C ASP A 522 -4.23 23.93 -1.43
N ALA A 523 -3.10 24.60 -1.22
CA ALA A 523 -1.95 24.51 -2.14
C ALA A 523 -1.47 23.06 -2.37
N GLU A 524 -1.67 22.17 -1.38
CA GLU A 524 -1.33 20.75 -1.47
C GLU A 524 -2.18 20.01 -2.53
N VAL A 525 -3.42 20.46 -2.80
CA VAL A 525 -4.30 19.89 -3.85
C VAL A 525 -3.61 19.85 -5.21
N GLY A 526 -2.87 20.90 -5.56
CA GLY A 526 -2.11 20.99 -6.81
C GLY A 526 -1.00 19.94 -6.96
N SER A 527 -0.60 19.27 -5.88
CA SER A 527 0.36 18.16 -5.90
C SER A 527 -0.30 16.78 -5.74
N VAL A 528 -1.45 16.71 -5.06
CA VAL A 528 -2.15 15.45 -4.75
C VAL A 528 -3.11 15.04 -5.87
N MET A 529 -3.91 15.98 -6.39
CA MET A 529 -4.89 15.70 -7.44
C MET A 529 -4.22 15.11 -8.71
N PRO A 530 -3.11 15.65 -9.23
CA PRO A 530 -2.41 15.04 -10.38
C PRO A 530 -2.06 13.57 -10.18
N ARG A 531 -1.60 13.20 -8.98
CA ARG A 531 -1.19 11.81 -8.66
C ARG A 531 -2.38 10.85 -8.66
N MET A 532 -3.53 11.30 -8.14
CA MET A 532 -4.77 10.52 -8.20
C MET A 532 -5.30 10.43 -9.62
N ALA A 533 -5.27 11.54 -10.37
CA ALA A 533 -5.68 11.62 -11.76
C ALA A 533 -4.85 10.69 -12.66
N GLU A 534 -3.52 10.68 -12.51
CA GLU A 534 -2.63 9.79 -13.26
C GLU A 534 -2.85 8.31 -12.91
N ALA A 535 -3.12 8.01 -11.63
CA ALA A 535 -3.42 6.66 -11.21
C ALA A 535 -4.76 6.16 -11.80
N PHE A 536 -5.76 7.03 -11.86
CA PHE A 536 -7.01 6.77 -12.58
C PHE A 536 -6.77 6.61 -14.08
N ASP A 537 -6.10 7.56 -14.73
CA ASP A 537 -5.84 7.58 -16.18
C ASP A 537 -5.14 6.29 -16.65
N LEU A 538 -4.14 5.83 -15.91
CA LEU A 538 -3.45 4.58 -16.20
C LEU A 538 -4.36 3.36 -16.08
N ALA A 539 -5.22 3.31 -15.04
CA ALA A 539 -6.16 2.22 -14.83
C ALA A 539 -7.26 2.23 -15.90
N TYR A 540 -7.79 3.40 -16.24
CA TYR A 540 -8.82 3.56 -17.26
C TYR A 540 -8.32 3.20 -18.66
N ARG A 541 -7.09 3.60 -19.02
CA ARG A 541 -6.47 3.15 -20.29
C ARG A 541 -6.37 1.63 -20.37
N ARG A 542 -5.99 0.95 -19.28
CA ARG A 542 -5.96 -0.52 -19.24
C ARG A 542 -7.36 -1.13 -19.38
N PHE A 543 -8.37 -0.52 -18.76
CA PHE A 543 -9.76 -0.94 -18.92
C PHE A 543 -10.19 -0.83 -20.39
N LYS A 544 -9.91 0.30 -21.05
CA LYS A 544 -10.19 0.51 -22.49
C LYS A 544 -9.43 -0.46 -23.39
N ASP A 545 -8.16 -0.72 -23.11
CA ASP A 545 -7.35 -1.70 -23.83
C ASP A 545 -7.92 -3.12 -23.68
N LEU A 546 -8.40 -3.48 -22.49
CA LEU A 546 -9.04 -4.78 -22.24
C LEU A 546 -10.36 -4.91 -23.01
N GLN A 547 -11.24 -3.90 -22.94
CA GLN A 547 -12.49 -3.86 -23.69
C GLN A 547 -12.25 -4.01 -25.20
N ASN A 548 -11.25 -3.30 -25.73
CA ASN A 548 -10.85 -3.41 -27.12
C ASN A 548 -10.31 -4.82 -27.47
N ALA A 549 -9.51 -5.42 -26.58
CA ALA A 549 -8.97 -6.76 -26.78
C ALA A 549 -10.08 -7.83 -26.74
N GLU A 550 -11.06 -7.69 -25.85
CA GLU A 550 -12.23 -8.57 -25.76
C GLU A 550 -13.09 -8.47 -27.02
N ALA A 551 -13.39 -7.25 -27.48
CA ALA A 551 -14.13 -7.03 -28.73
C ALA A 551 -13.39 -7.61 -29.95
N GLN A 552 -12.06 -7.44 -30.02
CA GLN A 552 -11.24 -8.02 -31.08
C GLN A 552 -11.19 -9.54 -31.02
N ALA A 553 -11.09 -10.14 -29.82
CA ALA A 553 -11.13 -11.59 -29.65
C ALA A 553 -12.48 -12.15 -30.13
N ARG A 554 -13.58 -11.50 -29.75
CA ARG A 554 -14.93 -11.87 -30.20
C ARG A 554 -15.08 -11.78 -31.73
N GLU A 555 -14.63 -10.69 -32.33
CA GLU A 555 -14.62 -10.54 -33.79
C GLU A 555 -13.75 -11.59 -34.48
N ALA A 556 -12.61 -11.98 -33.90
CA ALA A 556 -11.76 -13.05 -34.42
C ALA A 556 -12.44 -14.43 -34.34
N GLU A 557 -13.18 -14.72 -33.26
CA GLU A 557 -14.00 -15.93 -33.14
C GLU A 557 -15.08 -15.99 -34.24
N ILE A 558 -15.79 -14.89 -34.46
CA ILE A 558 -16.80 -14.77 -35.53
C ILE A 558 -16.15 -15.01 -36.90
N ASN A 559 -15.01 -14.37 -37.18
CA ASN A 559 -14.31 -14.54 -38.46
C ASN A 559 -13.80 -15.97 -38.65
N LEU A 560 -13.37 -16.66 -37.59
CA LEU A 560 -12.98 -18.07 -37.66
C LEU A 560 -14.18 -18.97 -38.02
N ALA A 561 -15.34 -18.72 -37.40
CA ALA A 561 -16.59 -19.43 -37.72
C ALA A 561 -17.01 -19.20 -39.18
N VAL A 562 -17.01 -17.95 -39.64
CA VAL A 562 -17.26 -17.58 -41.04
C VAL A 562 -16.30 -18.31 -41.99
N GLU A 563 -15.03 -18.39 -41.63
CA GLU A 563 -14.02 -19.05 -42.45
C GLU A 563 -14.18 -20.56 -42.54
N LYS A 564 -14.68 -21.23 -41.49
CA LYS A 564 -15.01 -22.65 -41.55
C LYS A 564 -16.20 -22.91 -42.47
N VAL A 565 -17.23 -22.06 -42.44
CA VAL A 565 -18.37 -22.14 -43.37
C VAL A 565 -17.87 -21.98 -44.81
N ARG A 566 -17.02 -20.96 -45.06
CA ARG A 566 -16.39 -20.73 -46.36
C ARG A 566 -15.57 -21.94 -46.82
N ALA A 567 -14.74 -22.49 -45.95
CA ALA A 567 -13.89 -23.64 -46.26
C ALA A 567 -14.72 -24.89 -46.59
N ARG A 568 -15.82 -25.13 -45.84
CA ARG A 568 -16.74 -26.24 -46.15
C ARG A 568 -17.39 -26.06 -47.51
N ALA A 569 -17.87 -24.86 -47.82
CA ALA A 569 -18.47 -24.53 -49.11
C ALA A 569 -17.46 -24.67 -50.27
N MET A 570 -16.21 -24.24 -50.10
CA MET A 570 -15.16 -24.41 -51.12
C MET A 570 -14.76 -25.87 -51.36
N ALA A 571 -14.94 -26.73 -50.36
CA ALA A 571 -14.61 -28.15 -50.45
C ALA A 571 -15.68 -28.98 -51.17
N MET A 572 -16.79 -28.36 -51.61
CA MET A 572 -17.86 -29.05 -52.32
C MET A 572 -17.40 -29.51 -53.70
N HIS A 573 -17.72 -30.75 -54.05
CA HIS A 573 -17.53 -31.30 -55.40
C HIS A 573 -18.85 -31.68 -56.09
N ARG A 574 -19.92 -31.84 -55.32
CA ARG A 574 -21.28 -32.13 -55.81
C ARG A 574 -22.30 -31.30 -55.03
N SER A 575 -23.42 -30.96 -55.67
CA SER A 575 -24.48 -30.14 -55.04
C SER A 575 -25.13 -30.81 -53.83
N GLU A 576 -25.07 -32.14 -53.70
CA GLU A 576 -25.54 -32.89 -52.53
C GLU A 576 -24.78 -32.51 -51.23
N GLU A 577 -23.54 -32.02 -51.36
CA GLU A 577 -22.70 -31.62 -50.21
C GLU A 577 -23.12 -30.27 -49.60
N MET A 578 -24.14 -29.61 -50.16
CA MET A 578 -24.69 -28.36 -49.64
C MET A 578 -25.29 -28.52 -48.24
N ALA A 579 -25.88 -29.68 -47.96
CA ALA A 579 -26.39 -30.00 -46.62
C ALA A 579 -25.30 -29.89 -45.56
N ASP A 580 -24.05 -30.26 -45.89
CA ASP A 580 -22.96 -30.15 -44.93
C ASP A 580 -22.52 -28.68 -44.69
N VAL A 581 -22.78 -27.77 -45.65
CA VAL A 581 -22.57 -26.34 -45.46
C VAL A 581 -23.60 -25.78 -44.47
N ALA A 582 -24.88 -26.12 -44.66
CA ALA A 582 -25.95 -25.81 -43.71
C ALA A 582 -25.61 -26.36 -42.30
N ILE A 583 -25.23 -27.63 -42.18
CA ILE A 583 -24.85 -28.21 -40.88
C ILE A 583 -23.68 -27.46 -40.25
N THR A 584 -22.66 -27.10 -41.04
CA THR A 584 -21.49 -26.34 -40.55
C THR A 584 -21.91 -24.96 -40.06
N MET A 585 -22.74 -24.24 -40.80
CA MET A 585 -23.24 -22.91 -40.42
C MET A 585 -24.01 -22.97 -39.09
N ARG A 586 -24.96 -23.90 -38.95
CA ARG A 586 -25.70 -24.12 -37.69
C ARG A 586 -24.76 -24.39 -36.52
N ASN A 587 -23.82 -25.32 -36.68
CA ASN A 587 -22.90 -25.71 -35.60
C ASN A 587 -21.97 -24.56 -35.19
N GLU A 588 -21.49 -23.75 -36.15
CA GLU A 588 -20.64 -22.60 -35.84
C GLU A 588 -21.43 -21.48 -35.15
N LEU A 589 -22.68 -21.22 -35.55
CA LEU A 589 -23.56 -20.28 -34.84
C LEU A 589 -23.85 -20.72 -33.40
N GLN A 590 -24.14 -22.01 -33.18
CA GLN A 590 -24.26 -22.59 -31.84
C GLN A 590 -22.95 -22.48 -31.05
N GLY A 591 -21.81 -22.73 -31.70
CA GLY A 591 -20.47 -22.62 -31.10
C GLY A 591 -20.09 -21.19 -30.70
N LEU A 592 -20.61 -20.18 -31.42
CA LEU A 592 -20.51 -18.77 -31.05
C LEU A 592 -21.45 -18.38 -29.90
N GLY A 593 -22.35 -19.26 -29.47
CA GLY A 593 -23.29 -19.00 -28.38
C GLY A 593 -24.55 -18.24 -28.81
N VAL A 594 -24.91 -18.25 -30.10
CA VAL A 594 -26.18 -17.68 -30.55
C VAL A 594 -27.34 -18.52 -29.97
N SER A 595 -28.20 -17.91 -29.15
CA SER A 595 -29.28 -18.62 -28.46
C SER A 595 -30.33 -19.16 -29.43
N GLY A 596 -30.92 -20.30 -29.08
CA GLY A 596 -32.09 -20.84 -29.76
C GLY A 596 -31.87 -21.38 -31.17
N VAL A 597 -30.65 -21.40 -31.71
CA VAL A 597 -30.38 -21.90 -33.08
C VAL A 597 -30.79 -23.37 -33.22
N SER A 598 -31.83 -23.59 -34.02
CA SER A 598 -32.42 -24.90 -34.30
C SER A 598 -32.08 -25.39 -35.70
N SER A 599 -32.02 -24.49 -36.69
CA SER A 599 -31.61 -24.83 -38.05
C SER A 599 -30.75 -23.76 -38.68
N SER A 600 -30.08 -24.15 -39.76
CA SER A 600 -29.67 -23.20 -40.77
C SER A 600 -29.91 -23.80 -42.14
N THR A 601 -30.40 -22.98 -43.06
CA THR A 601 -30.93 -23.41 -44.35
C THR A 601 -30.20 -22.72 -45.48
N VAL A 602 -29.90 -23.47 -46.54
CA VAL A 602 -29.43 -22.92 -47.81
C VAL A 602 -30.54 -23.08 -48.85
N TYR A 603 -30.88 -21.99 -49.52
CA TYR A 603 -31.78 -22.00 -50.68
C TYR A 603 -30.98 -21.64 -51.92
N THR A 604 -31.05 -22.46 -52.97
CA THR A 604 -30.45 -22.09 -54.27
C THR A 604 -31.47 -22.06 -55.39
N ASP A 605 -31.39 -21.01 -56.20
CA ASP A 605 -32.19 -20.82 -57.40
C ASP A 605 -31.84 -21.88 -58.45
N GLN A 606 -32.86 -22.62 -58.91
CA GLN A 606 -32.77 -23.64 -59.95
C GLN A 606 -33.19 -23.11 -61.33
N GLY A 607 -33.57 -21.84 -61.44
CA GLY A 607 -34.18 -21.23 -62.60
C GLY A 607 -35.68 -21.52 -62.70
N GLU A 608 -36.36 -20.79 -63.59
CA GLU A 608 -37.82 -20.91 -63.83
C GLU A 608 -38.67 -20.72 -62.56
N GLY A 609 -38.19 -19.93 -61.60
CA GLY A 609 -38.89 -19.66 -60.33
C GLY A 609 -38.84 -20.79 -59.32
N ARG A 610 -38.02 -21.83 -59.53
CA ARG A 610 -37.89 -22.97 -58.59
C ARG A 610 -36.67 -22.84 -57.70
N TYR A 611 -36.79 -23.26 -56.44
CA TYR A 611 -35.70 -23.27 -55.47
C TYR A 611 -35.47 -24.68 -54.95
N ARG A 612 -34.20 -25.00 -54.69
CA ARG A 612 -33.82 -26.19 -53.92
C ARG A 612 -33.43 -25.78 -52.51
N ILE A 613 -33.97 -26.49 -51.53
CA ILE A 613 -33.69 -26.28 -50.10
C ILE A 613 -32.72 -27.34 -49.60
N TRP A 614 -31.77 -26.94 -48.75
CA TRP A 614 -31.00 -27.83 -47.90
C TRP A 614 -31.12 -27.34 -46.46
N ASP A 615 -31.75 -28.13 -45.64
CA ASP A 615 -32.02 -27.81 -44.25
C ASP A 615 -31.70 -28.98 -43.33
N MET A 616 -31.18 -28.69 -42.15
CA MET A 616 -31.09 -29.65 -41.06
C MET A 616 -31.45 -28.96 -39.75
N ALA A 617 -32.73 -29.05 -39.40
CA ALA A 617 -33.29 -28.52 -38.17
C ALA A 617 -33.24 -29.58 -37.07
N GLU A 618 -32.84 -29.17 -35.87
CA GLU A 618 -32.85 -30.01 -34.67
C GLU A 618 -33.04 -29.11 -33.45
N ILE A 619 -34.05 -29.40 -32.65
CA ILE A 619 -34.32 -28.66 -31.41
C ILE A 619 -33.52 -29.34 -30.29
N GLN A 620 -32.65 -28.56 -29.64
CA GLN A 620 -31.81 -29.08 -28.56
C GLN A 620 -32.67 -29.60 -27.40
N ASN A 621 -32.25 -30.73 -26.81
CA ASN A 621 -32.91 -31.38 -25.68
C ASN A 621 -34.33 -31.89 -25.94
N VAL A 622 -34.73 -32.01 -27.21
CA VAL A 622 -35.98 -32.66 -27.62
C VAL A 622 -35.64 -33.91 -28.42
N ASP A 623 -36.09 -35.08 -27.94
CA ASP A 623 -35.87 -36.35 -28.63
C ASP A 623 -36.65 -36.40 -29.96
N ASP A 624 -36.05 -37.02 -31.00
CA ASP A 624 -36.66 -37.17 -32.34
C ASP A 624 -37.05 -35.84 -33.03
N SER A 625 -36.38 -34.74 -32.68
CA SER A 625 -36.61 -33.39 -33.24
C SER A 625 -35.88 -33.13 -34.56
N LEU A 626 -35.06 -34.07 -35.03
CA LEU A 626 -34.26 -33.91 -36.25
C LEU A 626 -35.15 -33.95 -37.51
N ILE A 627 -35.09 -32.87 -38.28
CA ILE A 627 -35.72 -32.70 -39.59
C ILE A 627 -34.63 -32.38 -40.61
N THR A 628 -34.63 -33.10 -41.73
CA THR A 628 -33.67 -32.90 -42.83
C THR A 628 -34.43 -32.70 -44.13
N LEU A 629 -34.21 -31.58 -44.81
CA LEU A 629 -34.92 -31.24 -46.05
C LEU A 629 -33.94 -31.18 -47.23
N ASP A 630 -34.25 -31.92 -48.30
CA ASP A 630 -33.61 -31.80 -49.62
C ASP A 630 -34.63 -32.07 -50.72
N PHE A 631 -35.24 -31.00 -51.23
CA PHE A 631 -36.18 -31.08 -52.35
C PHE A 631 -36.23 -29.77 -53.14
N VAL A 632 -36.81 -29.84 -54.34
CA VAL A 632 -37.06 -28.67 -55.20
C VAL A 632 -38.54 -28.32 -55.12
N PHE A 633 -38.84 -27.04 -54.96
CA PHE A 633 -40.21 -26.53 -54.88
C PHE A 633 -40.38 -25.24 -55.68
N HIS A 634 -41.63 -24.87 -55.96
CA HIS A 634 -41.97 -23.57 -56.53
C HIS A 634 -42.66 -22.72 -55.44
N PRO A 635 -42.32 -21.42 -55.28
CA PRO A 635 -42.94 -20.55 -54.28
C PRO A 635 -44.46 -20.47 -54.41
N ASP A 636 -44.98 -20.48 -55.65
CA ASP A 636 -46.43 -20.47 -55.91
C ASP A 636 -47.15 -21.78 -55.51
N ASP A 637 -46.42 -22.88 -55.27
CA ASP A 637 -47.02 -24.11 -54.72
C ASP A 637 -47.38 -23.92 -53.23
N ALA A 638 -46.81 -22.89 -52.59
CA ALA A 638 -47.14 -22.45 -51.26
C ALA A 638 -48.43 -21.59 -51.28
N THR A 639 -49.38 -21.87 -50.39
CA THR A 639 -50.49 -20.94 -50.11
C THR A 639 -49.98 -19.56 -49.70
N GLY A 640 -50.64 -18.49 -50.15
CA GLY A 640 -50.12 -17.11 -50.15
C GLY A 640 -49.60 -16.48 -48.84
N ASP A 641 -49.78 -17.12 -47.68
CA ASP A 641 -49.33 -16.63 -46.35
C ASP A 641 -48.10 -17.40 -45.79
N LEU A 642 -47.40 -18.17 -46.62
CA LEU A 642 -46.25 -19.00 -46.20
C LEU A 642 -44.93 -18.23 -46.07
N TYR A 643 -44.08 -18.73 -45.17
CA TYR A 643 -42.80 -18.15 -44.79
C TYR A 643 -41.81 -17.93 -45.96
N PHE A 644 -41.94 -18.69 -47.04
CA PHE A 644 -41.03 -18.57 -48.18
C PHE A 644 -41.22 -17.26 -48.97
N ASN A 645 -42.44 -16.71 -49.01
CA ASN A 645 -42.67 -15.40 -49.61
C ASN A 645 -41.99 -14.30 -48.79
N ASP A 646 -41.99 -14.43 -47.46
CA ASP A 646 -41.30 -13.51 -46.56
C ASP A 646 -39.78 -13.59 -46.78
N ILE A 647 -39.21 -14.81 -46.77
CA ILE A 647 -37.79 -15.06 -47.08
C ILE A 647 -37.38 -14.45 -48.42
N CYS A 648 -38.15 -14.70 -49.48
CA CYS A 648 -37.86 -14.19 -50.82
C CYS A 648 -37.96 -12.67 -50.96
N SER A 649 -38.75 -12.04 -50.08
CA SER A 649 -38.92 -10.58 -50.08
C SER A 649 -37.79 -9.84 -49.37
N ALA A 650 -36.88 -10.54 -48.69
CA ALA A 650 -35.79 -9.94 -47.95
C ALA A 650 -34.74 -9.31 -48.87
N GLY A 651 -34.61 -7.98 -48.84
CA GLY A 651 -33.55 -7.23 -49.55
C GLY A 651 -32.24 -7.10 -48.77
N GLY A 652 -32.17 -7.69 -47.58
CA GLY A 652 -31.06 -7.65 -46.63
C GLY A 652 -31.37 -8.57 -45.44
N TYR A 653 -30.73 -8.34 -44.29
CA TYR A 653 -31.07 -9.10 -43.07
C TYR A 653 -32.51 -8.80 -42.64
N SER A 654 -33.34 -9.83 -42.59
CA SER A 654 -34.73 -9.76 -42.17
C SER A 654 -35.04 -10.90 -41.21
N THR A 655 -35.83 -10.65 -40.18
CA THR A 655 -36.29 -11.68 -39.24
C THR A 655 -37.81 -11.76 -39.26
N PHE A 656 -38.33 -12.98 -39.34
CA PHE A 656 -39.77 -13.25 -39.41
C PHE A 656 -40.17 -14.17 -38.27
N HIS A 657 -41.24 -13.82 -37.55
CA HIS A 657 -41.76 -14.59 -36.43
C HIS A 657 -43.00 -15.39 -36.86
N TYR A 658 -42.96 -16.69 -36.62
CA TYR A 658 -44.02 -17.65 -36.91
C TYR A 658 -44.48 -18.30 -35.62
N HIS A 659 -45.79 -18.27 -35.39
CA HIS A 659 -46.45 -18.90 -34.25
C HIS A 659 -47.86 -19.36 -34.64
N GLY A 660 -48.44 -20.27 -33.86
CA GLY A 660 -49.83 -20.72 -34.03
C GLY A 660 -50.13 -21.29 -35.42
N GLU A 661 -51.25 -20.85 -36.02
CA GLU A 661 -51.70 -21.30 -37.35
C GLU A 661 -50.68 -21.03 -38.47
N ARG A 662 -49.92 -19.93 -38.38
CA ARG A 662 -48.91 -19.59 -39.39
C ARG A 662 -47.74 -20.59 -39.36
N LEU A 663 -47.35 -21.03 -38.16
CA LEU A 663 -46.32 -22.05 -37.97
C LEU A 663 -46.82 -23.46 -38.33
N ARG A 664 -48.07 -23.81 -38.00
CA ARG A 664 -48.72 -25.06 -38.46
C ARG A 664 -48.80 -25.12 -39.99
N GLY A 665 -49.06 -24.00 -40.65
CA GLY A 665 -49.08 -23.91 -42.11
C GLY A 665 -47.74 -24.31 -42.77
N ILE A 666 -46.61 -24.12 -42.09
CA ILE A 666 -45.29 -24.56 -42.58
C ILE A 666 -45.23 -26.10 -42.63
N ALA A 667 -45.70 -26.77 -41.57
CA ALA A 667 -45.75 -28.23 -41.52
C ALA A 667 -46.72 -28.81 -42.56
N ASP A 668 -47.88 -28.17 -42.76
CA ASP A 668 -48.85 -28.57 -43.79
C ASP A 668 -48.27 -28.44 -45.21
N TRP A 669 -47.54 -27.35 -45.47
CA TRP A 669 -46.84 -27.15 -46.75
C TRP A 669 -45.76 -28.21 -46.96
N LEU A 670 -44.97 -28.49 -45.92
CA LEU A 670 -43.91 -29.49 -45.97
C LEU A 670 -44.46 -30.89 -46.30
N ALA A 671 -45.70 -31.21 -45.91
CA ALA A 671 -46.33 -32.49 -46.20
C ALA A 671 -46.49 -32.78 -47.71
N GLY A 672 -46.52 -31.73 -48.54
CA GLY A 672 -46.54 -31.84 -50.00
C GLY A 672 -45.24 -32.38 -50.62
N TYR A 673 -44.12 -32.24 -49.91
CA TYR A 673 -42.78 -32.58 -50.40
C TYR A 673 -42.11 -33.68 -49.59
N ASP A 674 -42.18 -33.60 -48.26
CA ASP A 674 -41.68 -34.61 -47.32
C ASP A 674 -42.70 -34.86 -46.19
N PRO A 675 -43.63 -35.82 -46.39
CA PRO A 675 -44.62 -36.19 -45.39
C PRO A 675 -44.02 -36.63 -44.05
N SER A 676 -42.82 -37.22 -44.06
CA SER A 676 -42.20 -37.75 -42.84
C SER A 676 -41.70 -36.64 -41.91
N SER A 677 -41.10 -35.61 -42.51
CA SER A 677 -40.65 -34.42 -41.78
C SER A 677 -41.81 -33.53 -41.36
N ALA A 678 -42.87 -33.45 -42.18
CA ALA A 678 -44.11 -32.80 -41.79
C ALA A 678 -44.78 -33.44 -40.57
N GLU A 679 -44.88 -34.78 -40.53
CA GLU A 679 -45.42 -35.50 -39.37
C GLU A 679 -44.60 -35.26 -38.09
N ARG A 680 -43.27 -35.19 -38.21
CA ARG A 680 -42.38 -34.78 -37.10
C ARG A 680 -42.66 -33.34 -36.64
N MET A 681 -42.74 -32.39 -37.56
CA MET A 681 -42.99 -30.99 -37.23
C MET A 681 -44.37 -30.81 -36.56
N HIS A 682 -45.40 -31.51 -37.04
CA HIS A 682 -46.71 -31.52 -36.39
C HIS A 682 -46.67 -32.08 -34.97
N ARG A 683 -45.91 -33.17 -34.72
CA ARG A 683 -45.71 -33.70 -33.37
C ARG A 683 -45.07 -32.66 -32.45
N LEU A 684 -43.99 -32.01 -32.88
CA LEU A 684 -43.32 -30.95 -32.10
C LEU A 684 -44.28 -29.79 -31.77
N LEU A 685 -45.17 -29.43 -32.70
CA LEU A 685 -46.18 -28.40 -32.50
C LEU A 685 -47.32 -28.83 -31.56
N ASP A 686 -47.72 -30.10 -31.60
CA ASP A 686 -48.80 -30.65 -30.77
C ASP A 686 -48.33 -30.95 -29.34
N ASP A 687 -47.08 -31.39 -29.19
CA ASP A 687 -46.43 -31.65 -27.89
C ASP A 687 -45.99 -30.34 -27.20
N GLY A 688 -45.94 -29.23 -27.95
CA GLY A 688 -45.60 -27.90 -27.45
C GLY A 688 -44.09 -27.62 -27.38
N ASP A 689 -43.29 -28.46 -28.02
CA ASP A 689 -41.83 -28.35 -28.07
C ASP A 689 -41.34 -27.31 -29.09
N LEU A 690 -42.21 -26.88 -30.02
CA LEU A 690 -41.95 -25.79 -30.98
C LEU A 690 -43.11 -24.76 -30.97
N PRO A 691 -43.25 -23.94 -29.91
CA PRO A 691 -44.34 -22.96 -29.81
C PRO A 691 -44.17 -21.78 -30.77
N ASP A 692 -42.93 -21.39 -31.01
CA ASP A 692 -42.54 -20.23 -31.80
C ASP A 692 -41.30 -20.57 -32.64
N LEU A 693 -41.20 -19.93 -33.81
CA LEU A 693 -40.08 -20.05 -34.73
C LEU A 693 -39.75 -18.67 -35.30
N TRP A 694 -38.51 -18.23 -35.16
CA TRP A 694 -37.98 -17.05 -35.81
C TRP A 694 -37.07 -17.49 -36.94
N ILE A 695 -37.31 -16.98 -38.15
CA ILE A 695 -36.47 -17.25 -39.31
C ILE A 695 -35.77 -15.96 -39.69
N SER A 696 -34.47 -15.92 -39.48
CA SER A 696 -33.60 -14.83 -39.92
C SER A 696 -33.02 -15.18 -41.28
N SER A 697 -33.29 -14.36 -42.29
CA SER A 697 -32.89 -14.59 -43.69
C SER A 697 -31.99 -13.48 -44.20
N TYR A 698 -31.06 -13.85 -45.09
CA TYR A 698 -30.21 -12.94 -45.84
C TYR A 698 -30.09 -13.39 -47.30
N PRO A 699 -30.30 -12.50 -48.29
CA PRO A 699 -30.18 -12.85 -49.70
C PRO A 699 -28.72 -13.10 -50.12
N VAL A 700 -28.53 -14.08 -50.99
CA VAL A 700 -27.24 -14.40 -51.63
C VAL A 700 -27.41 -14.35 -53.16
N GLU A 701 -26.31 -14.28 -53.92
CA GLU A 701 -26.35 -14.10 -55.39
C GLU A 701 -27.25 -15.12 -56.10
N ARG A 702 -27.30 -16.35 -55.57
CA ARG A 702 -28.04 -17.49 -56.14
C ARG A 702 -29.12 -18.04 -55.21
N GLY A 703 -29.73 -17.23 -54.35
CA GLY A 703 -30.83 -17.66 -53.47
C GLY A 703 -30.80 -16.98 -52.11
N PHE A 704 -30.94 -17.76 -51.03
CA PHE A 704 -31.03 -17.23 -49.66
C PHE A 704 -30.29 -18.11 -48.67
N LEU A 705 -29.78 -17.52 -47.60
CA LEU A 705 -29.42 -18.24 -46.39
C LEU A 705 -30.41 -17.89 -45.28
N SER A 706 -30.76 -18.87 -44.47
CA SER A 706 -31.63 -18.66 -43.32
C SER A 706 -31.11 -19.36 -42.08
N VAL A 707 -31.46 -18.82 -40.92
CA VAL A 707 -31.17 -19.40 -39.61
C VAL A 707 -32.47 -19.37 -38.83
N ASP A 708 -32.82 -20.52 -38.27
CA ASP A 708 -34.07 -20.71 -37.56
C ASP A 708 -33.77 -20.78 -36.06
N THR A 709 -34.38 -19.89 -35.28
CA THR A 709 -34.28 -19.86 -33.83
C THR A 709 -35.63 -20.14 -33.16
N VAL A 710 -35.63 -20.91 -32.07
CA VAL A 710 -36.84 -21.17 -31.25
C VAL A 710 -37.09 -20.11 -30.19
N GLU A 711 -36.26 -19.07 -30.16
CA GLU A 711 -36.34 -17.88 -29.33
C GLU A 711 -36.06 -16.65 -30.20
N PRO A 712 -36.42 -15.42 -29.77
CA PRO A 712 -36.05 -14.21 -30.50
C PRO A 712 -34.54 -14.17 -30.77
N PRO A 713 -34.11 -13.95 -32.03
CA PRO A 713 -32.69 -13.98 -32.37
C PRO A 713 -31.94 -12.82 -31.69
N SER A 714 -30.70 -13.08 -31.29
CA SER A 714 -29.84 -12.04 -30.71
C SER A 714 -29.52 -10.94 -31.74
N GLU A 715 -29.28 -9.72 -31.27
CA GLU A 715 -28.84 -8.62 -32.15
C GLU A 715 -27.52 -8.97 -32.89
N GLU A 716 -26.65 -9.77 -32.26
CA GLU A 716 -25.40 -10.22 -32.86
C GLU A 716 -25.61 -11.06 -34.13
N LEU A 717 -26.71 -11.83 -34.22
CA LEU A 717 -27.03 -12.64 -35.41
C LEU A 717 -27.20 -11.76 -36.66
N ALA A 718 -27.72 -10.54 -36.50
CA ALA A 718 -27.86 -9.57 -37.59
C ALA A 718 -26.51 -9.14 -38.19
N THR A 719 -25.41 -9.32 -37.46
CA THR A 719 -24.05 -9.05 -37.95
C THR A 719 -23.33 -10.31 -38.43
N ILE A 720 -23.61 -11.47 -37.85
CA ILE A 720 -22.94 -12.74 -38.17
C ILE A 720 -23.48 -13.33 -39.48
N LEU A 721 -24.80 -13.39 -39.65
CA LEU A 721 -25.43 -14.03 -40.81
C LEU A 721 -25.01 -13.39 -42.15
N PRO A 722 -24.97 -12.05 -42.30
CA PRO A 722 -24.45 -11.42 -43.52
C PRO A 722 -23.01 -11.82 -43.85
N LYS A 723 -22.11 -11.87 -42.84
CA LYS A 723 -20.71 -12.28 -43.05
C LYS A 723 -20.60 -13.73 -43.53
N MET A 724 -21.39 -14.63 -42.96
CA MET A 724 -21.46 -16.03 -43.41
C MET A 724 -22.03 -16.14 -44.83
N ALA A 725 -23.04 -15.34 -45.17
CA ALA A 725 -23.64 -15.27 -46.50
C ALA A 725 -22.67 -14.80 -47.57
N GLU A 726 -21.94 -13.70 -47.33
CA GLU A 726 -20.92 -13.21 -48.25
C GLU A 726 -19.80 -14.23 -48.47
N ALA A 727 -19.37 -14.90 -47.41
CA ALA A 727 -18.35 -15.94 -47.48
C ALA A 727 -18.84 -17.17 -48.27
N PHE A 728 -20.10 -17.58 -48.05
CA PHE A 728 -20.76 -18.61 -48.84
C PHE A 728 -20.82 -18.24 -50.32
N ASP A 729 -21.27 -17.04 -50.66
CA ASP A 729 -21.41 -16.58 -52.06
C ASP A 729 -20.08 -16.67 -52.82
N LEU A 730 -18.99 -16.20 -52.21
CA LEU A 730 -17.67 -16.25 -52.81
C LEU A 730 -17.22 -17.70 -53.08
N ALA A 731 -17.50 -18.61 -52.14
CA ALA A 731 -17.16 -20.02 -52.27
C ALA A 731 -18.06 -20.74 -53.30
N TYR A 732 -19.35 -20.46 -53.28
CA TYR A 732 -20.35 -21.08 -54.15
C TYR A 732 -20.15 -20.67 -55.61
N ARG A 733 -19.85 -19.40 -55.89
CA ARG A 733 -19.50 -18.93 -57.25
C ARG A 733 -18.34 -19.74 -57.84
N ARG A 734 -17.32 -20.01 -57.03
CA ARG A 734 -16.17 -20.83 -57.46
C ARG A 734 -16.56 -22.28 -57.75
N PHE A 735 -17.45 -22.85 -56.94
CA PHE A 735 -17.99 -24.18 -57.19
C PHE A 735 -18.76 -24.25 -58.52
N GLU A 736 -19.61 -23.26 -58.80
CA GLU A 736 -20.32 -23.17 -60.08
C GLU A 736 -19.38 -23.02 -61.28
N ASP A 737 -18.35 -22.18 -61.15
CA ASP A 737 -17.34 -22.01 -62.20
C ASP A 737 -16.58 -23.31 -62.47
N LEU A 738 -16.27 -24.09 -61.43
CA LEU A 738 -15.66 -25.41 -61.56
C LEU A 738 -16.58 -26.38 -62.30
N LEU A 739 -17.86 -26.47 -61.91
CA LEU A 739 -18.84 -27.32 -62.59
C LEU A 739 -18.99 -26.96 -64.07
N ARG A 740 -19.03 -25.66 -64.40
CA ARG A 740 -19.08 -25.19 -65.79
C ARG A 740 -17.81 -25.55 -66.56
N ALA A 741 -16.63 -25.39 -65.96
CA ALA A 741 -15.36 -25.74 -66.58
C ALA A 741 -15.24 -27.25 -66.85
N GLU A 742 -15.72 -28.09 -65.92
CA GLU A 742 -15.78 -29.54 -66.11
C GLU A 742 -16.74 -29.94 -67.23
N ALA A 743 -17.94 -29.35 -67.26
CA ALA A 743 -18.91 -29.57 -68.32
C ALA A 743 -18.35 -29.17 -69.70
N GLN A 744 -17.75 -27.98 -69.81
CA GLN A 744 -17.08 -27.51 -71.03
C GLN A 744 -15.93 -28.43 -71.44
N THR A 745 -15.13 -28.92 -70.49
CA THR A 745 -14.04 -29.86 -70.78
C THR A 745 -14.58 -31.18 -71.33
N ARG A 746 -15.69 -31.68 -70.78
CA ARG A 746 -16.37 -32.87 -71.27
C ARG A 746 -16.92 -32.67 -72.68
N GLU A 747 -17.56 -31.54 -72.94
CA GLU A 747 -18.09 -31.20 -74.27
C GLU A 747 -16.98 -31.03 -75.30
N ALA A 748 -15.89 -30.34 -74.96
CA ALA A 748 -14.71 -30.22 -75.82
C ALA A 748 -14.07 -31.58 -76.14
N ARG A 749 -14.05 -32.53 -75.18
CA ARG A 749 -13.61 -33.92 -75.44
C ARG A 749 -14.52 -34.62 -76.44
N ILE A 750 -15.84 -34.43 -76.34
CA ILE A 750 -16.82 -35.00 -77.29
C ILE A 750 -16.61 -34.40 -78.67
N GLU A 751 -16.52 -33.07 -78.80
CA GLU A 751 -16.29 -32.42 -80.11
C GLU A 751 -14.95 -32.81 -80.72
N ALA A 752 -13.87 -32.90 -79.94
CA ALA A 752 -12.58 -33.39 -80.45
C ALA A 752 -12.65 -34.84 -80.95
N ALA A 753 -13.43 -35.69 -80.28
CA ALA A 753 -13.69 -37.07 -80.70
C ALA A 753 -14.50 -37.11 -82.01
N LEU A 754 -15.55 -36.30 -82.13
CA LEU A 754 -16.34 -36.15 -83.34
C LEU A 754 -15.51 -35.61 -84.51
N GLU A 755 -14.65 -34.63 -84.28
CA GLU A 755 -13.81 -34.05 -85.32
C GLU A 755 -12.76 -35.04 -85.84
N ARG A 756 -12.20 -35.90 -84.98
CA ARG A 756 -11.34 -37.01 -85.42
C ARG A 756 -12.09 -37.98 -86.34
N VAL A 757 -13.36 -38.28 -86.03
CA VAL A 757 -14.22 -39.10 -86.90
C VAL A 757 -14.50 -38.39 -88.22
N ARG A 758 -14.89 -37.10 -88.20
CA ARG A 758 -15.17 -36.31 -89.41
C ARG A 758 -13.94 -36.18 -90.31
N SER A 759 -12.78 -35.87 -89.74
CA SER A 759 -11.51 -35.74 -90.47
C SER A 759 -11.14 -37.04 -91.17
N HIS A 760 -11.26 -38.18 -90.48
CA HIS A 760 -10.96 -39.49 -91.07
C HIS A 760 -11.97 -39.82 -92.20
N ALA A 761 -13.25 -39.58 -91.99
CA ALA A 761 -14.29 -39.78 -93.01
C ALA A 761 -14.10 -38.90 -94.25
N LEU A 762 -13.68 -37.63 -94.09
CA LEU A 762 -13.41 -36.71 -95.20
C LEU A 762 -12.14 -37.04 -95.97
N SER A 763 -11.18 -37.73 -95.34
CA SER A 763 -9.94 -38.17 -95.99
C SER A 763 -10.12 -39.41 -96.87
N MET A 764 -11.31 -40.02 -96.86
CA MET A 764 -11.60 -41.20 -97.66
C MET A 764 -11.50 -40.88 -99.16
N THR A 765 -10.75 -41.71 -99.88
CA THR A 765 -10.61 -41.66 -101.34
C THR A 765 -11.29 -42.85 -102.02
N THR A 766 -11.54 -43.94 -101.28
CA THR A 766 -12.24 -45.13 -101.77
C THR A 766 -13.30 -45.60 -100.77
N SER A 767 -14.28 -46.39 -101.25
CA SER A 767 -15.36 -46.91 -100.38
C SER A 767 -14.88 -47.94 -99.36
N ASP A 768 -13.71 -48.53 -99.57
CA ASP A 768 -13.21 -49.64 -98.75
C ASP A 768 -12.57 -49.14 -97.45
N GLU A 769 -12.20 -47.86 -97.39
CA GLU A 769 -11.68 -47.15 -96.21
C GLU A 769 -12.78 -46.89 -95.15
N LEU A 770 -14.06 -47.14 -95.46
CA LEU A 770 -15.18 -46.92 -94.55
C LEU A 770 -15.06 -47.73 -93.25
N LEU A 771 -14.49 -48.93 -93.34
CA LEU A 771 -14.27 -49.78 -92.17
C LEU A 771 -13.24 -49.18 -91.20
N GLU A 772 -12.25 -48.44 -91.70
CA GLU A 772 -11.28 -47.72 -90.85
C GLU A 772 -11.94 -46.55 -90.12
N VAL A 773 -12.94 -45.89 -90.73
CA VAL A 773 -13.81 -44.91 -90.06
C VAL A 773 -14.61 -45.54 -88.94
N VAL A 774 -15.20 -46.71 -89.16
CA VAL A 774 -15.96 -47.43 -88.11
C VAL A 774 -15.06 -47.80 -86.93
N LEU A 775 -13.83 -48.26 -87.19
CA LEU A 775 -12.83 -48.50 -86.13
C LEU A 775 -12.45 -47.22 -85.39
N THR A 776 -12.35 -46.10 -86.11
CA THR A 776 -12.10 -44.78 -85.50
C THR A 776 -13.27 -44.34 -84.63
N ILE A 777 -14.52 -44.50 -85.07
CA ILE A 777 -15.73 -44.23 -84.27
C ILE A 777 -15.71 -45.06 -82.99
N HIS A 778 -15.44 -46.37 -83.08
CA HIS A 778 -15.40 -47.25 -81.90
C HIS A 778 -14.34 -46.79 -80.89
N ARG A 779 -13.10 -46.51 -81.34
CA ARG A 779 -12.04 -46.01 -80.47
C ARG A 779 -12.39 -44.67 -79.82
N GLN A 780 -12.99 -43.75 -80.56
CA GLN A 780 -13.42 -42.45 -80.03
C GLN A 780 -14.55 -42.58 -79.01
N TYR A 781 -15.54 -43.43 -79.29
CA TYR A 781 -16.67 -43.68 -78.39
C TYR A 781 -16.22 -44.33 -77.07
N ALA A 782 -15.35 -45.34 -77.15
CA ALA A 782 -14.74 -45.96 -75.97
C ALA A 782 -13.83 -44.97 -75.19
N GLY A 783 -13.08 -44.13 -75.91
CA GLY A 783 -12.22 -43.08 -75.31
C GLY A 783 -12.98 -41.99 -74.56
N LEU A 784 -14.29 -41.82 -74.83
CA LEU A 784 -15.19 -40.95 -74.06
C LEU A 784 -15.76 -41.63 -72.80
N GLY A 785 -15.37 -42.88 -72.52
CA GLY A 785 -15.79 -43.63 -71.34
C GLY A 785 -17.14 -44.34 -71.49
N PHE A 786 -17.72 -44.39 -72.70
CA PHE A 786 -18.95 -45.16 -72.94
C PHE A 786 -18.64 -46.66 -73.07
N PRO A 787 -19.29 -47.53 -72.29
CA PRO A 787 -19.06 -48.97 -72.38
C PRO A 787 -19.58 -49.49 -73.73
N CYS A 788 -18.69 -49.95 -74.60
CA CYS A 788 -19.06 -50.56 -75.88
C CYS A 788 -18.04 -51.61 -76.31
N GLU A 789 -18.46 -52.88 -76.32
CA GLU A 789 -17.59 -54.01 -76.63
C GLU A 789 -17.33 -54.15 -78.13
N VAL A 790 -18.35 -53.94 -78.97
CA VAL A 790 -18.27 -54.11 -80.43
C VAL A 790 -19.17 -53.14 -81.19
N PHE A 791 -18.72 -52.70 -82.36
CA PHE A 791 -19.51 -51.94 -83.34
C PHE A 791 -19.88 -52.83 -84.52
N TRP A 792 -21.14 -52.76 -84.93
CA TRP A 792 -21.61 -53.38 -86.17
C TRP A 792 -21.78 -52.30 -87.24
N HIS A 793 -21.20 -52.53 -88.41
CA HIS A 793 -21.40 -51.72 -89.60
C HIS A 793 -22.06 -52.57 -90.68
N ALA A 794 -23.09 -52.04 -91.33
CA ALA A 794 -23.76 -52.69 -92.45
C ALA A 794 -23.72 -51.80 -93.70
N LYS A 795 -23.11 -52.31 -94.77
CA LYS A 795 -23.06 -51.67 -96.09
C LYS A 795 -24.11 -52.31 -96.99
N TYR A 796 -24.94 -51.46 -97.59
CA TYR A 796 -26.08 -51.86 -98.42
C TYR A 796 -25.64 -51.91 -99.88
N LEU A 797 -25.41 -53.11 -100.43
CA LEU A 797 -25.04 -53.31 -101.84
C LEU A 797 -26.29 -53.63 -102.68
N PRO A 798 -26.26 -53.63 -104.02
CA PRO A 798 -27.47 -53.83 -104.84
C PRO A 798 -28.18 -55.18 -104.63
N ASP A 799 -27.44 -56.25 -104.36
CA ASP A 799 -27.89 -57.65 -104.30
C ASP A 799 -27.75 -58.31 -102.92
N HIS A 800 -26.89 -57.77 -102.04
CA HIS A 800 -26.63 -58.28 -100.69
C HIS A 800 -26.26 -57.16 -99.69
N TYR A 801 -26.08 -57.49 -98.41
CA TYR A 801 -25.50 -56.63 -97.37
C TYR A 801 -24.12 -57.14 -97.00
N GLU A 802 -23.16 -56.25 -96.79
CA GLU A 802 -21.92 -56.58 -96.09
C GLU A 802 -22.03 -56.11 -94.65
N LYS A 803 -21.93 -57.02 -93.70
CA LYS A 803 -21.96 -56.71 -92.26
C LYS A 803 -20.58 -56.96 -91.65
N ALA A 804 -19.96 -55.90 -91.14
CA ALA A 804 -18.65 -55.93 -90.51
C ALA A 804 -18.76 -55.74 -89.00
N LEU A 805 -17.94 -56.48 -88.26
CA LEU A 805 -17.83 -56.43 -86.80
C LEU A 805 -16.46 -55.90 -86.39
N THR A 806 -16.40 -54.86 -85.58
CA THR A 806 -15.14 -54.43 -84.95
C THR A 806 -14.75 -55.40 -83.83
N GLY A 807 -13.45 -55.61 -83.65
CA GLY A 807 -12.93 -56.32 -82.49
C GLY A 807 -13.06 -55.48 -81.22
N VAL A 808 -12.91 -56.14 -80.06
CA VAL A 808 -12.90 -55.48 -78.75
C VAL A 808 -11.87 -54.35 -78.75
N GLY A 809 -12.31 -53.13 -78.41
CA GLY A 809 -11.46 -51.93 -78.39
C GLY A 809 -11.27 -51.22 -79.75
N GLY A 810 -11.85 -51.73 -80.83
CA GLY A 810 -11.87 -51.04 -82.13
C GLY A 810 -10.53 -51.01 -82.88
N GLU A 811 -9.61 -51.95 -82.59
CA GLU A 811 -8.28 -51.99 -83.21
C GLU A 811 -8.28 -52.59 -84.63
N ARG A 812 -9.22 -53.50 -84.92
CA ARG A 812 -9.35 -54.16 -86.22
C ARG A 812 -10.79 -54.60 -86.49
N VAL A 813 -11.14 -54.80 -87.75
CA VAL A 813 -12.34 -55.56 -88.13
C VAL A 813 -12.05 -57.05 -87.94
N THR A 814 -12.95 -57.76 -87.28
CA THR A 814 -12.78 -59.18 -86.95
C THR A 814 -13.44 -60.12 -87.95
N THR A 815 -14.60 -59.72 -88.48
CA THR A 815 -15.35 -60.52 -89.45
C THR A 815 -16.14 -59.59 -90.37
N ILE A 816 -16.15 -59.93 -91.66
CA ILE A 816 -17.06 -59.35 -92.67
C ILE A 816 -17.92 -60.50 -93.18
N MET A 817 -19.24 -60.35 -93.13
CA MET A 817 -20.22 -61.34 -93.56
C MET A 817 -21.04 -60.78 -94.70
N GLU A 818 -21.22 -61.54 -95.77
CA GLU A 818 -22.19 -61.24 -96.83
C GLU A 818 -23.54 -61.85 -96.46
N LEU A 819 -24.59 -61.03 -96.39
CA LEU A 819 -25.95 -61.43 -96.06
C LEU A 819 -26.86 -61.16 -97.26
N PRO A 820 -27.72 -62.10 -97.69
CA PRO A 820 -28.63 -61.87 -98.80
C PRO A 820 -29.66 -60.79 -98.44
N LYS A 821 -30.14 -60.03 -99.44
CA LYS A 821 -31.27 -59.09 -99.24
C LYS A 821 -32.61 -59.77 -99.06
N ASP A 822 -32.76 -60.94 -99.67
CA ASP A 822 -33.94 -61.76 -99.56
C ASP A 822 -33.65 -62.90 -98.59
N PHE A 823 -34.06 -62.71 -97.34
CA PHE A 823 -33.94 -63.74 -96.31
C PHE A 823 -34.95 -64.88 -96.50
N SER A 824 -35.86 -64.81 -97.48
CA SER A 824 -36.86 -65.88 -97.72
C SER A 824 -36.24 -67.23 -98.07
N ALA A 825 -34.99 -67.25 -98.54
CA ALA A 825 -34.21 -68.47 -98.76
C ALA A 825 -33.61 -69.08 -97.49
N VAL A 826 -33.64 -68.36 -96.35
CA VAL A 826 -33.16 -68.80 -95.03
C VAL A 826 -34.30 -68.60 -94.00
N PRO A 827 -35.18 -69.61 -93.80
CA PRO A 827 -36.44 -69.46 -93.07
C PRO A 827 -36.30 -68.88 -91.65
N GLU A 828 -35.23 -69.24 -90.95
CA GLU A 828 -34.92 -68.80 -89.59
C GLU A 828 -34.63 -67.28 -89.54
N LEU A 829 -33.85 -66.76 -90.50
CA LEU A 829 -33.58 -65.31 -90.58
C LEU A 829 -34.82 -64.53 -91.03
N ALA A 830 -35.65 -65.08 -91.92
CA ALA A 830 -36.90 -64.45 -92.32
C ALA A 830 -37.96 -64.41 -91.20
N ALA A 831 -37.85 -65.28 -90.19
CA ALA A 831 -38.70 -65.25 -88.99
C ALA A 831 -38.23 -64.18 -87.99
N TRP A 832 -36.90 -64.05 -87.81
CA TRP A 832 -36.27 -63.01 -86.99
C TRP A 832 -36.51 -61.60 -87.54
N GLU A 833 -36.35 -61.39 -88.85
CA GLU A 833 -36.53 -60.05 -89.48
C GLU A 833 -38.00 -59.58 -89.45
N ARG A 834 -38.96 -60.51 -89.38
CA ARG A 834 -40.40 -60.22 -89.21
C ARG A 834 -40.84 -60.08 -87.75
N GLY A 835 -39.92 -60.22 -86.80
CA GLY A 835 -40.19 -60.09 -85.36
C GLY A 835 -41.12 -61.18 -84.81
N THR A 836 -41.14 -62.36 -85.44
CA THR A 836 -42.01 -63.48 -85.06
C THR A 836 -41.35 -64.51 -84.15
N GLU A 837 -40.08 -64.31 -83.77
CA GLU A 837 -39.37 -64.93 -82.64
C GLU A 837 -38.50 -63.90 -81.91
#